data_AF-A0A536WRT8-F1
#
_entry.id   AF-A0A536WRT8-F1
#
_cell.length_a   1.000
_cell.length_b   1.000
_cell.length_c   1.000
_cell.angle_alpha   90.00
_cell.angle_beta   90.00
_cell.angle_gamma   90.00
#
_symmetry.space_group_name_H-M   'P 1'
#
loop_
_entity.id
_entity.type
_entity.pdbx_description
1 polymer ?
#
loop_
_entity_poly.entity_id
_entity_poly.type
_entity_poly.pdbx_seq_one_letter_code
_entity_poly.pdbx_strand_id
1 'polypeptide(L)'
;MSSPIGYVDTPGAEALIGTRLDATGWALDARGIDRVEMRLGTQKQLARYGLPRPDVAAVIPGYPDGSACGFAFDGDFAPLAATRHQIAIVAVSNTGAEKVLSVKSLLPHEALTRWRQLHAARVRSDASPFYILPALSGVGLGGAEGLADAYAPYHSPTLRTGMRVPILYLRTTLGAAHDWNFDPEWDVDRRWSGRRIAEDSLSVVIAHSIAHRLPVLFTLNGGVWADAACSVPGWDVNDHLEEDEMNCQWNERDQVMPEDYLGKLPGTPRTPEIGRSLTFNVYAARNRHYKKRNLQQAARIIAAFGRAHPDYLVGVSLDPDTYLNPFYEFGEHRQWYDYNPGAIRQFRHWLAANGPYEGKSSPGIPDLSRYRRKIPISLGEASHLAGKRFSSWAEVDPPRIFSFDEQPFWEDAWVREWEVFRRHLVQLHYDELSQWVAEAGIPAHKIYSAQGFLARIPPVQPFAVYIDSPVRNHDGGGMSIEGAIPSEGHLGAIVYGSGALNQVPMESGSENLFATFHRMDPNWAVVEFNTADFQIPDILPDYAMAYRALREMFNYGARFVSPMAWNGSNGTDAGQASYVSYTAWRNTPLEEAMRDFAVSHAFVPPGARLWGFGSPHHADSDEWIAGEGASLRAGNGYVDLIGTG
;
A
#
# COMPACT_ATOMS: atom_id res chain seq x y z
N MET A 1 36.80 -4.18 22.00
CA MET A 1 36.04 -3.29 22.90
C MET A 1 34.77 -4.04 23.25
N SER A 2 34.39 -4.16 24.53
CA SER A 2 33.09 -4.72 24.91
C SER A 2 32.01 -3.65 24.74
N SER A 3 30.80 -4.05 24.38
CA SER A 3 29.62 -3.19 24.35
C SER A 3 28.60 -3.78 25.33
N PRO A 4 27.92 -2.96 26.13
CA PRO A 4 26.90 -3.46 27.02
C PRO A 4 25.80 -4.20 26.25
N ILE A 5 25.26 -5.23 26.88
CA ILE A 5 24.05 -5.95 26.46
C ILE A 5 23.01 -5.85 27.56
N GLY A 6 21.74 -6.04 27.24
CA GLY A 6 20.67 -5.98 28.24
C GLY A 6 19.29 -6.09 27.62
N TYR A 7 18.29 -6.16 28.50
CA TYR A 7 16.89 -6.21 28.11
C TYR A 7 16.04 -5.44 29.12
N VAL A 8 14.93 -4.85 28.64
CA VAL A 8 13.96 -4.13 29.45
C VAL A 8 12.72 -5.02 29.59
N ASP A 9 12.49 -5.57 30.77
CA ASP A 9 11.34 -6.45 31.05
C ASP A 9 10.03 -5.67 31.18
N THR A 10 10.09 -4.46 31.75
CA THR A 10 8.94 -3.59 31.95
C THR A 10 9.37 -2.15 31.69
N PRO A 11 8.54 -1.33 31.03
CA PRO A 11 7.27 -1.72 30.40
C PRO A 11 7.48 -2.49 29.10
N GLY A 12 6.60 -3.43 28.80
CA GLY A 12 6.56 -4.09 27.49
C GLY A 12 6.12 -3.13 26.39
N ALA A 13 5.07 -2.34 26.66
CA ALA A 13 4.55 -1.32 25.74
C ALA A 13 5.64 -0.31 25.35
N GLU A 14 5.59 0.18 24.11
CA GLU A 14 6.50 1.22 23.63
C GLU A 14 6.10 2.60 24.14
N ALA A 15 4.80 2.89 24.21
CA ALA A 15 4.26 4.17 24.66
C ALA A 15 3.54 4.06 26.01
N LEU A 16 3.77 5.06 26.86
CA LEU A 16 3.23 5.19 28.21
C LEU A 16 2.43 6.48 28.31
N ILE A 17 1.17 6.37 28.72
CA ILE A 17 0.31 7.53 28.94
C ILE A 17 0.65 8.18 30.28
N GLY A 18 1.01 9.47 30.23
CA GLY A 18 1.50 10.25 31.34
C GLY A 18 2.99 10.59 31.21
N THR A 19 3.58 10.99 32.34
CA THR A 19 4.97 11.46 32.45
C THR A 19 5.84 10.56 33.31
N ARG A 20 5.25 9.51 33.90
CA ARG A 20 5.93 8.56 34.78
C ARG A 20 6.45 7.35 33.99
N LEU A 21 7.63 6.88 34.37
CA LEU A 21 8.24 5.66 33.87
C LEU A 21 8.54 4.73 35.05
N ASP A 22 7.93 3.55 35.04
CA ASP A 22 8.27 2.42 35.89
C ASP A 22 8.97 1.37 35.02
N ALA A 23 10.27 1.18 35.22
CA ALA A 23 11.08 0.32 34.36
C ALA A 23 11.92 -0.70 35.13
N THR A 24 11.95 -1.94 34.65
CA THR A 24 12.80 -3.01 35.18
C THR A 24 13.47 -3.76 34.06
N GLY A 25 14.63 -4.33 34.33
CA GLY A 25 15.38 -5.08 33.33
C GLY A 25 16.70 -5.60 33.86
N TRP A 26 17.61 -5.91 32.94
CA TRP A 26 18.98 -6.28 33.25
C TRP A 26 19.96 -5.71 32.22
N ALA A 27 21.21 -5.53 32.64
CA ALA A 27 22.31 -5.07 31.80
C ALA A 27 23.61 -5.79 32.19
N LEU A 28 24.48 -6.06 31.22
CA LEU A 28 25.75 -6.77 31.40
C LEU A 28 26.81 -6.19 30.45
N ASP A 29 28.07 -6.11 30.91
CA ASP A 29 29.24 -5.87 30.06
C ASP A 29 30.41 -6.70 30.58
N ALA A 30 31.32 -7.13 29.70
CA ALA A 30 32.49 -7.93 30.09
C ALA A 30 33.43 -7.20 31.09
N ARG A 31 33.31 -5.87 31.20
CA ARG A 31 34.01 -5.02 32.16
C ARG A 31 33.13 -4.56 33.32
N GLY A 32 31.89 -5.06 33.41
CA GLY A 32 30.87 -4.64 34.37
C GLY A 32 30.16 -3.37 33.94
N ILE A 33 28.93 -3.21 34.44
CA ILE A 33 28.10 -2.03 34.26
C ILE A 33 28.38 -1.05 35.41
N ASP A 34 28.62 0.20 35.06
CA ASP A 34 28.73 1.30 36.04
C ASP A 34 27.33 1.75 36.47
N ARG A 35 26.45 2.00 35.49
CA ARG A 35 25.10 2.49 35.75
C ARG A 35 24.14 2.27 34.58
N VAL A 36 22.85 2.35 34.91
CA VAL A 36 21.76 2.42 33.94
C VAL A 36 21.06 3.79 34.10
N GLU A 37 20.90 4.51 33.00
CA GLU A 37 20.34 5.86 32.96
C GLU A 37 19.05 5.90 32.13
N MET A 38 18.06 6.64 32.61
CA MET A 38 16.88 7.06 31.86
C MET A 38 17.15 8.46 31.29
N ARG A 39 17.21 8.59 29.97
CA ARG A 39 17.60 9.82 29.26
C ARG A 39 16.44 10.40 28.47
N LEU A 40 16.04 11.63 28.80
CA LEU A 40 15.00 12.40 28.12
C LEU A 40 15.56 13.76 27.70
N GLY A 41 15.95 13.90 26.43
CA GLY A 41 16.67 15.08 25.95
C GLY A 41 17.96 15.30 26.74
N THR A 42 18.06 16.44 27.45
CA THR A 42 19.20 16.75 28.32
C THR A 42 19.07 16.19 29.75
N GLN A 43 17.88 15.74 30.14
CA GLN A 43 17.63 15.17 31.46
C GLN A 43 18.16 13.73 31.55
N LYS A 44 18.79 13.40 32.67
CA LYS A 44 19.27 12.06 32.99
C LYS A 44 18.87 11.70 34.41
N GLN A 45 18.21 10.55 34.59
CA GLN A 45 17.89 10.00 35.91
C GLN A 45 18.50 8.60 36.05
N LEU A 46 18.98 8.25 37.23
CA LEU A 46 19.65 6.97 37.47
C LEU A 46 18.65 5.89 37.89
N ALA A 47 18.79 4.69 37.30
CA ALA A 47 18.14 3.50 37.80
C ALA A 47 18.93 2.91 38.98
N ARG A 48 18.24 2.21 39.87
CA ARG A 48 18.90 1.35 40.86
C ARG A 48 19.38 0.07 40.17
N TYR A 49 20.68 -0.03 39.95
CA TYR A 49 21.37 -1.20 39.41
C TYR A 49 21.91 -2.10 40.54
N GLY A 50 22.26 -3.36 40.24
CA GLY A 50 22.75 -4.32 41.24
C GLY A 50 21.67 -5.26 41.79
N LEU A 51 20.52 -5.37 41.12
CA LEU A 51 19.37 -6.16 41.60
C LEU A 51 19.50 -7.65 41.23
N PRO A 52 18.97 -8.56 42.05
CA PRO A 52 19.10 -9.99 41.82
C PRO A 52 18.35 -10.46 40.56
N ARG A 53 19.09 -11.13 39.66
CA ARG A 53 18.65 -11.80 38.43
C ARG A 53 19.39 -13.13 38.22
N PRO A 54 19.19 -14.11 39.12
CA PRO A 54 19.82 -15.43 39.00
C PRO A 54 19.38 -16.18 37.74
N ASP A 55 18.19 -15.87 37.22
CA ASP A 55 17.67 -16.36 35.93
C ASP A 55 18.57 -15.95 34.76
N VAL A 56 18.99 -14.68 34.70
CA VAL A 56 19.88 -14.19 33.66
C VAL A 56 21.27 -14.84 33.78
N ALA A 57 21.79 -14.93 35.00
CA ALA A 57 23.10 -15.56 35.24
C ALA A 57 23.14 -17.05 34.86
N ALA A 58 22.01 -17.75 34.96
CA ALA A 58 21.90 -19.15 34.55
C ALA A 58 21.97 -19.32 33.02
N VAL A 59 21.42 -18.37 32.25
CA VAL A 59 21.40 -18.40 30.78
C VAL A 59 22.65 -17.76 30.18
N ILE A 60 23.17 -16.70 30.81
CA ILE A 60 24.30 -15.89 30.33
C ILE A 60 25.38 -15.81 31.43
N PRO A 61 26.14 -16.90 31.66
CA PRO A 61 27.18 -16.93 32.68
C PRO A 61 28.44 -16.15 32.26
N GLY A 62 29.33 -15.86 33.23
CA GLY A 62 30.69 -15.38 32.95
C GLY A 62 30.88 -13.85 32.95
N TYR A 63 29.84 -13.08 33.28
CA TYR A 63 29.93 -11.62 33.44
C TYR A 63 30.23 -11.21 34.89
N PRO A 64 30.97 -10.10 35.12
CA PRO A 64 31.35 -9.66 36.46
C PRO A 64 30.16 -9.42 37.40
N ASP A 65 29.09 -8.85 36.86
CA ASP A 65 27.89 -8.51 37.63
C ASP A 65 26.97 -9.72 37.84
N GLY A 66 27.28 -10.87 37.24
CA GLY A 66 26.68 -12.19 37.48
C GLY A 66 25.17 -12.15 37.71
N SER A 67 24.75 -12.61 38.90
CA SER A 67 23.35 -12.62 39.33
C SER A 67 22.86 -11.30 39.91
N ALA A 68 23.66 -10.24 39.93
CA ALA A 68 23.32 -8.89 40.38
C ALA A 68 23.21 -7.90 39.20
N CYS A 69 22.79 -8.38 38.04
CA CYS A 69 22.73 -7.60 36.80
C CYS A 69 21.39 -6.88 36.56
N GLY A 70 20.46 -6.93 37.52
CA GLY A 70 19.16 -6.31 37.39
C GLY A 70 19.18 -4.79 37.64
N PHE A 71 18.27 -4.07 36.99
CA PHE A 71 17.95 -2.69 37.32
C PHE A 71 16.46 -2.48 37.56
N ALA A 72 16.13 -1.48 38.37
CA ALA A 72 14.78 -0.94 38.51
C ALA A 72 14.80 0.58 38.59
N PHE A 73 13.80 1.21 38.01
CA PHE A 73 13.57 2.64 38.02
C PHE A 73 12.09 2.91 38.24
N ASP A 74 11.82 3.95 39.01
CA ASP A 74 10.50 4.53 39.20
C ASP A 74 10.74 6.04 39.33
N GLY A 75 10.23 6.80 38.36
CA GLY A 75 10.41 8.24 38.33
C GLY A 75 9.44 8.96 37.41
N ASP A 76 9.34 10.27 37.62
CA ASP A 76 8.49 11.18 36.86
C ASP A 76 9.37 12.21 36.13
N PHE A 77 8.97 12.57 34.91
CA PHE A 77 9.63 13.55 34.05
C PHE A 77 8.82 14.84 33.88
N ALA A 78 7.71 14.98 34.62
CA ALA A 78 6.93 16.22 34.63
C ALA A 78 7.76 17.43 35.10
N PRO A 79 7.46 18.64 34.57
CA PRO A 79 6.47 18.93 33.54
C PRO A 79 6.99 18.64 32.12
N LEU A 80 6.14 18.06 31.27
CA LEU A 80 6.41 17.84 29.84
C LEU A 80 5.43 18.63 28.98
N ALA A 81 5.90 19.12 27.84
CA ALA A 81 5.02 19.73 26.83
C ALA A 81 4.01 18.70 26.30
N ALA A 82 2.82 19.14 25.89
CA ALA A 82 1.73 18.29 25.38
C ALA A 82 2.02 17.72 23.97
N THR A 83 3.08 16.91 23.88
CA THR A 83 3.65 16.27 22.71
C THR A 83 4.21 14.90 23.11
N ARG A 84 4.61 14.07 22.14
CA ARG A 84 5.37 12.85 22.42
C ARG A 84 6.80 13.20 22.85
N HIS A 85 7.32 12.46 23.83
CA HIS A 85 8.72 12.58 24.27
C HIS A 85 9.38 11.20 24.28
N GLN A 86 10.50 11.05 23.58
CA GLN A 86 11.28 9.81 23.60
C GLN A 86 12.23 9.75 24.78
N ILE A 87 12.16 8.64 25.51
CA ILE A 87 13.05 8.33 26.62
C ILE A 87 13.89 7.09 26.30
N ALA A 88 15.21 7.23 26.38
CA ALA A 88 16.15 6.13 26.15
C ALA A 88 16.60 5.53 27.48
N ILE A 89 16.56 4.20 27.58
CA ILE A 89 17.11 3.42 28.69
C ILE A 89 18.52 3.00 28.27
N VAL A 90 19.54 3.53 28.93
CA VAL A 90 20.94 3.39 28.50
C VAL A 90 21.77 2.70 29.57
N ALA A 91 22.43 1.61 29.21
CA ALA A 91 23.46 0.98 30.02
C ALA A 91 24.83 1.61 29.72
N VAL A 92 25.59 1.91 30.77
CA VAL A 92 26.94 2.46 30.68
C VAL A 92 27.90 1.52 31.40
N SER A 93 28.93 1.03 30.70
CA SER A 93 29.94 0.15 31.30
C SER A 93 30.94 0.92 32.16
N ASN A 94 31.71 0.20 32.97
CA ASN A 94 32.85 0.75 33.73
C ASN A 94 33.95 1.36 32.84
N THR A 95 33.96 1.06 31.53
CA THR A 95 34.87 1.69 30.56
C THR A 95 34.25 2.91 29.87
N GLY A 96 33.03 3.29 30.24
CA GLY A 96 32.27 4.37 29.61
C GLY A 96 31.62 4.00 28.27
N ALA A 97 31.60 2.73 27.89
CA ALA A 97 30.91 2.29 26.67
C ALA A 97 29.39 2.31 26.93
N GLU A 98 28.62 2.86 25.99
CA GLU A 98 27.17 3.02 26.16
C GLU A 98 26.39 2.12 25.20
N LYS A 99 25.23 1.63 25.65
CA LYS A 99 24.24 0.95 24.80
C LYS A 99 22.84 1.39 25.19
N VAL A 100 22.07 1.81 24.19
CA VAL A 100 20.61 1.95 24.33
C VAL A 100 19.99 0.57 24.39
N LEU A 101 19.38 0.22 25.52
CA LEU A 101 18.68 -1.04 25.73
C LEU A 101 17.26 -1.02 25.15
N SER A 102 16.58 0.13 25.27
CA SER A 102 15.26 0.37 24.70
C SER A 102 15.02 1.88 24.57
N VAL A 103 14.16 2.26 23.62
CA VAL A 103 13.52 3.58 23.58
C VAL A 103 12.04 3.40 23.89
N LYS A 104 11.48 4.30 24.70
CA LYS A 104 10.04 4.37 25.03
C LYS A 104 9.51 5.77 24.72
N SER A 105 8.20 5.91 24.65
CA SER A 105 7.51 7.19 24.47
C SER A 105 6.73 7.55 25.74
N LEU A 106 6.97 8.74 26.30
CA LEU A 106 6.11 9.37 27.29
C LEU A 106 5.09 10.27 26.57
N LEU A 107 3.81 10.07 26.85
CA LEU A 107 2.69 10.79 26.24
C LEU A 107 1.87 11.49 27.33
N PRO A 108 2.14 12.77 27.64
CA PRO A 108 1.29 13.54 28.55
C PRO A 108 -0.18 13.48 28.13
N HIS A 109 -1.09 13.39 29.11
CA HIS A 109 -2.53 13.21 28.84
C HIS A 109 -3.10 14.33 27.94
N GLU A 110 -2.56 15.54 28.03
CA GLU A 110 -2.95 16.68 27.22
C GLU A 110 -2.59 16.51 25.74
N ALA A 111 -1.56 15.72 25.41
CA ALA A 111 -1.09 15.53 24.04
C ALA A 111 -2.15 14.88 23.14
N LEU A 112 -2.87 13.88 23.66
CA LEU A 112 -3.91 13.14 22.94
C LEU A 112 -5.30 13.80 23.00
N THR A 113 -5.42 14.98 23.62
CA THR A 113 -6.71 15.61 23.91
C THR A 113 -6.83 17.05 23.42
N ARG A 114 -5.78 17.55 22.76
CA ARG A 114 -5.69 18.91 22.19
C ARG A 114 -6.96 19.33 21.44
N TRP A 115 -7.50 18.47 20.60
CA TRP A 115 -8.65 18.77 19.74
C TRP A 115 -9.99 18.27 20.27
N ARG A 116 -10.04 17.64 21.47
CA ARG A 116 -11.23 16.97 22.00
C ARG A 116 -12.45 17.89 22.08
N GLN A 117 -12.28 19.12 22.56
CA GLN A 117 -13.39 20.07 22.69
C GLN A 117 -13.94 20.47 21.31
N LEU A 118 -13.06 20.72 20.33
CA LEU A 118 -13.45 21.09 18.98
C LEU A 118 -14.17 19.93 18.27
N HIS A 119 -13.66 18.71 18.45
CA HIS A 119 -14.28 17.49 17.94
C HIS A 119 -15.71 17.32 18.46
N ALA A 120 -15.91 17.41 19.79
CA ALA A 120 -17.22 17.25 20.40
C ALA A 120 -18.23 18.31 19.92
N ALA A 121 -17.76 19.51 19.55
CA ALA A 121 -18.60 20.60 19.07
C ALA A 121 -18.96 20.52 17.57
N ARG A 122 -18.16 19.83 16.76
CA ARG A 122 -18.25 19.91 15.28
C ARG A 122 -18.44 18.59 14.56
N VAL A 123 -18.12 17.47 15.19
CA VAL A 123 -18.08 16.17 14.53
C VAL A 123 -19.29 15.35 14.94
N ARG A 124 -19.92 14.72 13.96
CA ARG A 124 -21.01 13.78 14.20
C ARG A 124 -20.49 12.52 14.87
N SER A 125 -21.30 11.89 15.70
CA SER A 125 -20.92 10.68 16.44
C SER A 125 -20.66 9.43 15.57
N ASP A 126 -20.98 9.48 14.28
CA ASP A 126 -20.89 8.36 13.32
C ASP A 126 -19.73 8.47 12.31
N ALA A 127 -18.81 9.43 12.49
CA ALA A 127 -17.68 9.59 11.58
C ALA A 127 -16.68 8.41 11.68
N SER A 128 -16.33 7.81 10.55
CA SER A 128 -15.25 6.81 10.48
C SER A 128 -13.90 7.45 10.81
N PRO A 129 -13.04 6.78 11.60
CA PRO A 129 -11.69 7.25 11.85
C PRO A 129 -10.82 7.14 10.59
N PHE A 130 -9.72 7.88 10.57
CA PHE A 130 -8.61 7.64 9.67
C PHE A 130 -7.88 6.36 10.09
N TYR A 131 -7.67 5.42 9.17
CA TYR A 131 -6.98 4.18 9.47
C TYR A 131 -5.54 4.17 8.98
N ILE A 132 -4.65 3.61 9.80
CA ILE A 132 -3.30 3.22 9.41
C ILE A 132 -3.23 1.69 9.44
N LEU A 133 -2.98 1.09 8.28
CA LEU A 133 -3.18 -0.34 8.06
C LEU A 133 -1.90 -0.97 7.51
N PRO A 134 -0.88 -1.24 8.34
CA PRO A 134 0.30 -1.96 7.89
C PRO A 134 -0.11 -3.25 7.16
N ALA A 135 0.40 -3.41 5.94
CA ALA A 135 0.20 -4.61 5.16
C ALA A 135 0.98 -5.76 5.75
N LEU A 136 0.35 -6.91 5.86
CA LEU A 136 0.92 -8.10 6.46
C LEU A 136 0.42 -9.37 5.77
N SER A 137 1.14 -10.47 5.96
CA SER A 137 0.72 -11.82 5.57
C SER A 137 1.09 -12.82 6.65
N GLY A 138 0.56 -14.04 6.55
CA GLY A 138 0.80 -15.09 7.52
C GLY A 138 0.17 -14.82 8.88
N VAL A 139 -1.07 -14.30 8.92
CA VAL A 139 -1.77 -13.96 10.17
C VAL A 139 -1.83 -15.17 11.12
N GLY A 140 -2.19 -16.34 10.60
CA GLY A 140 -2.21 -17.59 11.36
C GLY A 140 -0.82 -18.11 11.78
N LEU A 141 0.24 -17.52 11.22
CA LEU A 141 1.64 -17.88 11.44
C LEU A 141 2.37 -16.88 12.36
N GLY A 142 1.65 -15.95 12.99
CA GLY A 142 2.22 -14.90 13.83
C GLY A 142 2.54 -13.60 13.09
N GLY A 143 2.18 -13.49 11.81
CA GLY A 143 2.42 -12.30 10.98
C GLY A 143 1.70 -11.03 11.42
N ALA A 144 0.81 -11.09 12.42
CA ALA A 144 0.18 -9.92 13.05
C ALA A 144 0.52 -9.80 14.56
N GLU A 145 1.46 -10.61 15.06
CA GLU A 145 1.82 -10.63 16.48
C GLU A 145 2.32 -9.26 16.94
N GLY A 146 1.83 -8.81 18.10
CA GLY A 146 2.17 -7.53 18.70
C GLY A 146 1.56 -6.29 18.03
N LEU A 147 0.85 -6.41 16.90
CA LEU A 147 0.27 -5.26 16.18
C LEU A 147 -0.75 -4.49 17.02
N ALA A 148 -1.65 -5.21 17.68
CA ALA A 148 -2.70 -4.59 18.49
C ALA A 148 -2.12 -3.74 19.62
N ASP A 149 -1.12 -4.28 20.33
CA ASP A 149 -0.54 -3.63 21.51
C ASP A 149 0.45 -2.52 21.14
N ALA A 150 1.13 -2.64 20.00
CA ALA A 150 2.13 -1.67 19.55
C ALA A 150 1.55 -0.26 19.39
N TYR A 151 0.28 -0.13 18.99
CA TYR A 151 -0.33 1.16 18.66
C TYR A 151 -1.57 1.52 19.47
N ALA A 152 -2.07 0.63 20.32
CA ALA A 152 -3.22 0.92 21.19
C ALA A 152 -3.09 2.24 21.98
N PRO A 153 -1.91 2.64 22.51
CA PRO A 153 -1.77 3.93 23.21
C PRO A 153 -2.01 5.16 22.33
N TYR A 154 -1.95 5.03 21.00
CA TYR A 154 -2.11 6.13 20.04
C TYR A 154 -3.54 6.24 19.48
N HIS A 155 -4.44 5.32 19.83
CA HIS A 155 -5.80 5.32 19.30
C HIS A 155 -6.62 6.51 19.82
N SER A 156 -7.48 7.05 18.95
CA SER A 156 -8.44 8.10 19.28
C SER A 156 -9.76 7.86 18.54
N PRO A 157 -10.83 8.62 18.80
CA PRO A 157 -12.07 8.50 18.03
C PRO A 157 -11.89 8.76 16.53
N THR A 158 -10.84 9.48 16.11
CA THR A 158 -10.60 9.86 14.73
C THR A 158 -9.41 9.16 14.08
N LEU A 159 -8.68 8.32 14.83
CA LEU A 159 -7.53 7.58 14.30
C LEU A 159 -7.43 6.21 14.93
N ARG A 160 -7.36 5.18 14.10
CA ARG A 160 -7.19 3.78 14.51
C ARG A 160 -6.11 3.10 13.68
N THR A 161 -5.51 2.07 14.26
CA THR A 161 -4.66 1.14 13.51
C THR A 161 -5.40 -0.16 13.27
N GLY A 162 -5.03 -0.85 12.20
CA GLY A 162 -5.55 -2.15 11.83
C GLY A 162 -4.54 -2.86 10.95
N MET A 163 -5.01 -3.71 10.05
CA MET A 163 -4.16 -4.44 9.11
C MET A 163 -4.74 -4.46 7.70
N ARG A 164 -3.86 -4.56 6.70
CA ARG A 164 -4.22 -4.96 5.34
C ARG A 164 -3.70 -6.36 5.09
N VAL A 165 -4.56 -7.26 4.61
CA VAL A 165 -4.20 -8.67 4.36
C VAL A 165 -4.65 -9.11 2.97
N PRO A 166 -3.77 -9.70 2.14
CA PRO A 166 -4.14 -10.23 0.84
C PRO A 166 -4.89 -11.57 0.95
N ILE A 167 -5.95 -11.71 0.16
CA ILE A 167 -6.72 -12.94 -0.02
C ILE A 167 -6.67 -13.29 -1.51
N LEU A 168 -5.93 -14.34 -1.82
CA LEU A 168 -5.63 -14.77 -3.19
C LEU A 168 -6.77 -15.65 -3.73
N TYR A 169 -7.90 -15.06 -4.10
CA TYR A 169 -9.16 -15.79 -4.32
C TYR A 169 -9.18 -16.69 -5.57
N LEU A 170 -8.23 -16.52 -6.48
CA LEU A 170 -8.00 -17.44 -7.61
C LEU A 170 -7.00 -18.56 -7.28
N ARG A 171 -6.09 -18.32 -6.34
CA ARG A 171 -5.07 -19.30 -5.91
C ARG A 171 -5.56 -20.26 -4.83
N THR A 172 -6.26 -19.72 -3.83
CA THR A 172 -6.71 -20.45 -2.64
C THR A 172 -8.06 -21.12 -2.92
N THR A 173 -8.04 -22.21 -3.67
CA THR A 173 -9.26 -22.92 -4.09
C THR A 173 -9.31 -24.35 -3.57
N LEU A 174 -10.49 -24.98 -3.64
CA LEU A 174 -10.68 -26.40 -3.37
C LEU A 174 -10.09 -27.31 -4.47
N GLY A 175 -9.50 -26.72 -5.52
CA GLY A 175 -8.83 -27.41 -6.61
C GLY A 175 -9.75 -27.96 -7.69
N ALA A 176 -9.15 -28.58 -8.72
CA ALA A 176 -9.81 -29.01 -9.96
C ALA A 176 -11.01 -29.96 -9.72
N ALA A 177 -10.92 -30.87 -8.74
CA ALA A 177 -12.00 -31.81 -8.40
C ALA A 177 -13.26 -31.11 -7.87
N HIS A 178 -13.13 -29.86 -7.42
CA HIS A 178 -14.20 -29.02 -6.90
C HIS A 178 -14.39 -27.78 -7.75
N ASP A 179 -14.04 -27.86 -9.04
CA ASP A 179 -14.18 -26.77 -10.01
C ASP A 179 -13.51 -25.47 -9.54
N TRP A 180 -12.39 -25.58 -8.80
CA TRP A 180 -11.63 -24.46 -8.26
C TRP A 180 -12.46 -23.44 -7.48
N ASN A 181 -13.50 -23.87 -6.76
CA ASN A 181 -14.25 -22.98 -5.87
C ASN A 181 -13.33 -22.39 -4.80
N PHE A 182 -13.51 -21.11 -4.46
CA PHE A 182 -12.70 -20.44 -3.44
C PHE A 182 -12.81 -21.16 -2.09
N ASP A 183 -11.66 -21.38 -1.44
CA ASP A 183 -11.55 -22.05 -0.15
C ASP A 183 -11.26 -21.02 0.97
N PRO A 184 -12.26 -20.61 1.76
CA PRO A 184 -12.03 -19.66 2.85
C PRO A 184 -11.20 -20.27 4.01
N GLU A 185 -11.17 -21.60 4.14
CA GLU A 185 -10.46 -22.35 5.18
C GLU A 185 -9.12 -22.90 4.66
N TRP A 186 -8.52 -22.21 3.69
CA TRP A 186 -7.29 -22.64 3.02
C TRP A 186 -6.22 -23.16 3.99
N ASP A 187 -5.73 -24.38 3.71
CA ASP A 187 -4.62 -24.99 4.43
C ASP A 187 -3.28 -24.34 4.04
N VAL A 188 -2.79 -23.46 4.90
CA VAL A 188 -1.53 -22.71 4.73
C VAL A 188 -0.27 -23.58 4.78
N ASP A 189 -0.37 -24.86 5.14
CA ASP A 189 0.76 -25.80 5.08
C ASP A 189 0.91 -26.51 3.73
N ARG A 190 0.00 -26.25 2.78
CA ARG A 190 0.17 -26.66 1.38
C ARG A 190 1.41 -26.02 0.78
N ARG A 191 2.28 -26.87 0.22
CA ARG A 191 3.61 -26.48 -0.27
C ARG A 191 3.87 -26.92 -1.69
N TRP A 192 4.64 -26.10 -2.40
CA TRP A 192 5.30 -26.44 -3.64
C TRP A 192 6.80 -26.21 -3.49
N SER A 193 7.62 -27.22 -3.81
CA SER A 193 9.08 -27.17 -3.66
C SER A 193 9.55 -26.66 -2.28
N GLY A 194 8.83 -27.02 -1.21
CA GLY A 194 9.10 -26.61 0.18
C GLY A 194 8.55 -25.25 0.60
N ARG A 195 8.10 -24.40 -0.34
CA ARG A 195 7.50 -23.08 -0.09
C ARG A 195 5.99 -23.17 0.06
N ARG A 196 5.39 -22.30 0.87
CA ARG A 196 3.93 -22.20 0.97
C ARG A 196 3.35 -21.63 -0.32
N ILE A 197 2.20 -22.14 -0.74
CA ILE A 197 1.49 -21.65 -1.93
C ILE A 197 0.78 -20.32 -1.63
N ALA A 198 0.19 -20.20 -0.43
CA ALA A 198 -0.36 -18.98 0.13
C ALA A 198 -0.21 -19.01 1.65
N GLU A 199 -0.08 -17.83 2.27
CA GLU A 199 0.26 -17.68 3.69
C GLU A 199 -0.96 -17.39 4.57
N ASP A 200 -2.10 -17.05 3.96
CA ASP A 200 -3.31 -16.63 4.67
C ASP A 200 -4.56 -17.40 4.20
N SER A 201 -5.48 -17.58 5.14
CA SER A 201 -6.85 -18.05 4.93
C SER A 201 -7.80 -16.94 5.35
N LEU A 202 -8.87 -16.73 4.59
CA LEU A 202 -9.86 -15.69 4.90
C LEU A 202 -10.47 -15.89 6.31
N SER A 203 -10.81 -17.12 6.66
CA SER A 203 -11.42 -17.44 7.96
C SER A 203 -10.47 -17.20 9.13
N VAL A 204 -9.18 -17.54 8.98
CA VAL A 204 -8.17 -17.27 10.00
C VAL A 204 -7.97 -15.76 10.20
N VAL A 205 -7.93 -14.98 9.12
CA VAL A 205 -7.81 -13.52 9.18
C VAL A 205 -9.01 -12.90 9.90
N ILE A 206 -10.24 -13.33 9.57
CA ILE A 206 -11.46 -12.87 10.24
C ILE A 206 -11.43 -13.23 11.73
N ALA A 207 -11.09 -14.47 12.08
CA ALA A 207 -11.01 -14.91 13.47
C ALA A 207 -9.99 -14.10 14.28
N HIS A 208 -8.81 -13.84 13.70
CA HIS A 208 -7.77 -13.00 14.31
C HIS A 208 -8.25 -11.56 14.51
N SER A 209 -8.87 -10.96 13.50
CA SER A 209 -9.46 -9.61 13.59
C SER A 209 -10.42 -9.48 14.77
N ILE A 210 -11.32 -10.45 14.95
CA ILE A 210 -12.30 -10.45 16.05
C ILE A 210 -11.59 -10.63 17.39
N ALA A 211 -10.67 -11.59 17.50
CA ALA A 211 -9.97 -11.91 18.74
C ALA A 211 -9.14 -10.73 19.26
N HIS A 212 -8.50 -9.99 18.36
CA HIS A 212 -7.61 -8.88 18.68
C HIS A 212 -8.23 -7.50 18.48
N ARG A 213 -9.51 -7.44 18.05
CA ARG A 213 -10.25 -6.20 17.76
C ARG A 213 -9.53 -5.31 16.74
N LEU A 214 -8.91 -5.93 15.74
CA LEU A 214 -8.13 -5.27 14.71
C LEU A 214 -8.98 -5.04 13.45
N PRO A 215 -9.24 -3.79 13.04
CA PRO A 215 -9.86 -3.50 11.75
C PRO A 215 -9.03 -4.03 10.57
N VAL A 216 -9.70 -4.49 9.52
CA VAL A 216 -9.06 -5.12 8.36
C VAL A 216 -9.51 -4.47 7.05
N LEU A 217 -8.53 -4.19 6.19
CA LEU A 217 -8.71 -4.02 4.75
C LEU A 217 -8.33 -5.34 4.06
N PHE A 218 -9.27 -5.97 3.38
CA PHE A 218 -8.99 -7.19 2.62
C PHE A 218 -8.57 -6.84 1.20
N THR A 219 -7.35 -7.19 0.81
CA THR A 219 -6.96 -7.10 -0.60
C THR A 219 -7.43 -8.36 -1.32
N LEU A 220 -8.54 -8.28 -2.04
CA LEU A 220 -9.03 -9.36 -2.88
C LEU A 220 -8.21 -9.36 -4.17
N ASN A 221 -7.23 -10.26 -4.25
CA ASN A 221 -6.27 -10.28 -5.33
C ASN A 221 -6.48 -11.52 -6.21
N GLY A 222 -6.80 -11.26 -7.49
CA GLY A 222 -6.79 -12.23 -8.58
C GLY A 222 -6.15 -11.63 -9.83
N GLY A 223 -5.26 -10.65 -9.64
CA GLY A 223 -4.48 -9.99 -10.69
C GLY A 223 -3.08 -10.59 -10.81
N VAL A 224 -2.19 -9.88 -11.51
CA VAL A 224 -0.82 -10.35 -11.84
C VAL A 224 0.04 -10.66 -10.61
N TRP A 225 -0.22 -10.01 -9.48
CA TRP A 225 0.47 -10.29 -8.21
C TRP A 225 -0.14 -11.45 -7.41
N ALA A 226 -1.35 -11.90 -7.77
CA ALA A 226 -1.95 -13.12 -7.23
C ALA A 226 -1.52 -14.37 -7.98
N ASP A 227 -0.71 -14.23 -9.01
CA ASP A 227 -0.12 -15.34 -9.74
C ASP A 227 1.02 -15.98 -8.95
N ALA A 228 1.05 -17.31 -8.91
CA ALA A 228 1.91 -18.04 -7.99
C ALA A 228 3.39 -17.72 -8.23
N ALA A 229 4.21 -17.81 -7.19
CA ALA A 229 5.66 -17.90 -7.38
C ALA A 229 6.06 -19.28 -7.98
N CYS A 230 5.08 -20.05 -8.46
CA CYS A 230 5.16 -21.42 -8.91
C CYS A 230 3.86 -21.93 -9.55
N SER A 231 3.93 -22.46 -10.76
CA SER A 231 2.82 -23.18 -11.41
C SER A 231 2.30 -24.40 -10.60
N VAL A 232 1.07 -24.29 -10.09
CA VAL A 232 0.28 -25.25 -9.30
C VAL A 232 -1.21 -25.30 -9.75
N PRO A 233 -1.51 -25.60 -11.04
CA PRO A 233 -2.87 -25.54 -11.62
C PRO A 233 -3.90 -26.46 -10.95
N GLY A 234 -3.44 -27.44 -10.15
CA GLY A 234 -4.32 -28.27 -9.33
C GLY A 234 -5.09 -27.50 -8.25
N TRP A 235 -4.58 -26.34 -7.82
CA TRP A 235 -5.18 -25.46 -6.81
C TRP A 235 -5.37 -24.03 -7.32
N ASP A 236 -4.42 -23.50 -8.07
CA ASP A 236 -4.50 -22.15 -8.62
C ASP A 236 -5.25 -22.18 -9.96
N VAL A 237 -6.40 -21.50 -10.02
CA VAL A 237 -7.17 -21.42 -11.27
C VAL A 237 -6.56 -20.40 -12.23
N ASN A 238 -5.70 -19.50 -11.77
CA ASN A 238 -4.96 -18.59 -12.64
C ASN A 238 -4.05 -19.42 -13.56
N ASP A 239 -3.17 -20.24 -12.98
CA ASP A 239 -2.26 -21.14 -13.71
C ASP A 239 -3.02 -22.05 -14.68
N HIS A 240 -4.16 -22.63 -14.25
CA HIS A 240 -5.00 -23.47 -15.11
C HIS A 240 -5.59 -22.72 -16.30
N LEU A 241 -5.97 -21.45 -16.11
CA LEU A 241 -6.49 -20.63 -17.21
C LEU A 241 -5.37 -20.23 -18.17
N GLU A 242 -4.16 -20.00 -17.66
CA GLU A 242 -2.98 -19.59 -18.41
C GLU A 242 -2.39 -20.68 -19.31
N GLU A 243 -2.72 -21.95 -19.07
CA GLU A 243 -2.41 -23.08 -19.98
C GLU A 243 -3.02 -22.90 -21.38
N ASP A 244 -4.11 -22.15 -21.51
CA ASP A 244 -4.74 -21.79 -22.78
C ASP A 244 -4.38 -20.35 -23.15
N GLU A 245 -3.52 -20.18 -24.15
CA GLU A 245 -3.05 -18.89 -24.64
C GLU A 245 -4.19 -17.92 -25.02
N MET A 246 -5.38 -18.42 -25.36
CA MET A 246 -6.54 -17.56 -25.64
C MET A 246 -7.06 -16.81 -24.40
N ASN A 247 -6.72 -17.28 -23.20
CA ASN A 247 -7.02 -16.61 -21.94
C ASN A 247 -5.92 -15.62 -21.52
N CYS A 248 -4.79 -15.56 -22.22
CA CYS A 248 -3.64 -14.74 -21.86
C CYS A 248 -3.58 -13.44 -22.67
N GLN A 249 -2.85 -12.45 -22.17
CA GLN A 249 -2.50 -11.25 -22.92
C GLN A 249 -1.43 -11.55 -23.96
N TRP A 250 -1.57 -10.95 -25.15
CA TRP A 250 -0.63 -11.12 -26.27
C TRP A 250 0.11 -9.82 -26.53
N ASN A 251 1.39 -9.89 -26.88
CA ASN A 251 2.15 -8.71 -27.29
C ASN A 251 1.85 -8.30 -28.74
N GLU A 252 2.39 -7.16 -29.18
CA GLU A 252 2.18 -6.59 -30.53
C GLU A 252 2.66 -7.47 -31.69
N ARG A 253 3.35 -8.57 -31.38
CA ARG A 253 3.89 -9.56 -32.31
C ARG A 253 3.07 -10.85 -32.34
N ASP A 254 1.87 -10.83 -31.73
CA ASP A 254 0.97 -11.98 -31.59
C ASP A 254 1.58 -13.14 -30.80
N GLN A 255 2.34 -12.83 -29.74
CA GLN A 255 3.00 -13.82 -28.89
C GLN A 255 2.50 -13.72 -27.45
N VAL A 256 2.27 -14.89 -26.83
CA VAL A 256 2.12 -15.01 -25.37
C VAL A 256 3.49 -15.29 -24.78
N MET A 257 3.88 -14.48 -23.80
CA MET A 257 5.16 -14.68 -23.13
C MET A 257 5.07 -15.84 -22.12
N PRO A 258 6.17 -16.58 -21.87
CA PRO A 258 6.24 -17.54 -20.78
C PRO A 258 6.15 -16.85 -19.41
N GLU A 259 5.57 -17.56 -18.45
CA GLU A 259 5.44 -17.18 -17.03
C GLU A 259 6.78 -16.74 -16.41
N ASP A 260 7.86 -17.48 -16.65
CA ASP A 260 9.18 -17.26 -16.04
C ASP A 260 10.08 -16.25 -16.79
N TYR A 261 9.57 -15.63 -17.86
CA TYR A 261 10.39 -14.83 -18.77
C TYR A 261 11.11 -13.67 -18.06
N LEU A 262 10.45 -13.03 -17.11
CA LEU A 262 10.99 -11.90 -16.34
C LEU A 262 11.79 -12.33 -15.10
N GLY A 263 11.79 -13.63 -14.74
CA GLY A 263 12.45 -14.16 -13.54
C GLY A 263 14.00 -14.16 -13.57
N LYS A 264 14.62 -13.69 -14.66
CA LYS A 264 16.08 -13.57 -14.82
C LYS A 264 16.57 -12.12 -14.89
N LEU A 265 15.70 -11.12 -14.71
CA LEU A 265 16.09 -9.71 -14.79
C LEU A 265 16.84 -9.26 -13.51
N PRO A 266 17.83 -8.35 -13.62
CA PRO A 266 18.54 -7.80 -12.46
C PRO A 266 17.55 -7.20 -11.43
N GLY A 267 17.71 -7.54 -10.14
CA GLY A 267 16.84 -7.06 -9.07
C GLY A 267 15.56 -7.88 -8.84
N THR A 268 15.34 -8.96 -9.59
CA THR A 268 14.21 -9.88 -9.37
C THR A 268 14.67 -11.15 -8.64
N PRO A 269 14.54 -11.23 -7.30
CA PRO A 269 14.63 -12.52 -6.63
C PRO A 269 13.38 -13.34 -6.99
N ARG A 270 13.42 -14.10 -8.11
CA ARG A 270 12.35 -15.00 -8.62
C ARG A 270 10.94 -14.44 -8.37
N THR A 271 10.55 -13.47 -9.23
CA THR A 271 9.23 -12.82 -9.26
C THR A 271 8.08 -13.83 -9.36
N PRO A 272 6.84 -13.43 -8.98
CA PRO A 272 5.64 -14.11 -9.47
C PRO A 272 5.69 -14.22 -10.99
N GLU A 273 4.89 -15.11 -11.58
CA GLU A 273 4.87 -15.48 -13.01
C GLU A 273 4.35 -14.35 -13.95
N ILE A 274 4.68 -13.09 -13.62
CA ILE A 274 4.26 -11.81 -14.22
C ILE A 274 4.59 -11.61 -15.71
N GLY A 275 5.37 -12.52 -16.31
CA GLY A 275 5.59 -12.53 -17.76
C GLY A 275 4.31 -12.88 -18.50
N ARG A 276 3.47 -13.72 -17.91
CA ARG A 276 2.16 -14.11 -18.42
C ARG A 276 1.06 -13.51 -17.54
N SER A 277 -0.07 -13.17 -18.14
CA SER A 277 -1.21 -12.61 -17.41
C SER A 277 -2.48 -12.86 -18.19
N LEU A 278 -3.59 -13.06 -17.48
CA LEU A 278 -4.90 -13.20 -18.08
C LEU A 278 -5.34 -11.92 -18.83
N THR A 279 -5.98 -12.09 -19.99
CA THR A 279 -6.60 -11.01 -20.77
C THR A 279 -7.87 -10.49 -20.10
N PHE A 280 -8.10 -9.18 -20.21
CA PHE A 280 -9.30 -8.49 -19.71
C PHE A 280 -10.42 -8.38 -20.74
N ASN A 281 -10.22 -8.86 -21.98
CA ASN A 281 -11.25 -8.74 -23.00
C ASN A 281 -12.51 -9.54 -22.64
N VAL A 282 -13.68 -9.01 -22.98
CA VAL A 282 -14.96 -9.58 -22.55
C VAL A 282 -15.32 -10.92 -23.18
N TYR A 283 -14.56 -11.37 -24.19
CA TYR A 283 -14.75 -12.68 -24.81
C TYR A 283 -13.97 -13.79 -24.13
N ALA A 284 -13.05 -13.47 -23.21
CA ALA A 284 -12.44 -14.43 -22.30
C ALA A 284 -13.45 -14.85 -21.21
N ALA A 285 -14.52 -15.52 -21.63
CA ALA A 285 -15.66 -15.86 -20.78
C ALA A 285 -15.28 -16.78 -19.62
N ARG A 286 -14.25 -17.63 -19.79
CA ARG A 286 -13.72 -18.49 -18.73
C ARG A 286 -13.02 -17.66 -17.65
N ASN A 287 -12.13 -16.73 -18.03
CA ASN A 287 -11.48 -15.81 -17.10
C ASN A 287 -12.52 -15.07 -16.25
N ARG A 288 -13.50 -14.46 -16.92
CA ARG A 288 -14.57 -13.72 -16.25
C ARG A 288 -15.43 -14.62 -15.37
N HIS A 289 -15.72 -15.86 -15.78
CA HIS A 289 -16.51 -16.80 -14.99
C HIS A 289 -15.84 -17.11 -13.64
N TYR A 290 -14.59 -17.60 -13.66
CA TYR A 290 -13.87 -17.97 -12.44
C TYR A 290 -13.61 -16.76 -11.55
N LYS A 291 -13.21 -15.64 -12.15
CA LYS A 291 -12.96 -14.38 -11.45
C LYS A 291 -14.21 -13.86 -10.74
N LYS A 292 -15.33 -13.72 -11.46
CA LYS A 292 -16.61 -13.31 -10.86
C LYS A 292 -17.04 -14.26 -9.74
N ARG A 293 -17.05 -15.57 -10.00
CA ARG A 293 -17.56 -16.56 -9.06
C ARG A 293 -16.76 -16.56 -7.75
N ASN A 294 -15.44 -16.70 -7.83
CA ASN A 294 -14.58 -16.80 -6.65
C ASN A 294 -14.50 -15.47 -5.89
N LEU A 295 -14.43 -14.35 -6.60
CA LEU A 295 -14.49 -13.02 -5.97
C LEU A 295 -15.78 -12.83 -5.18
N GLN A 296 -16.93 -13.21 -5.75
CA GLN A 296 -18.21 -13.15 -5.05
C GLN A 296 -18.31 -14.12 -3.87
N GLN A 297 -17.68 -15.29 -3.94
CA GLN A 297 -17.61 -16.21 -2.80
C GLN A 297 -16.87 -15.57 -1.62
N ALA A 298 -15.68 -15.02 -1.84
CA ALA A 298 -14.93 -14.30 -0.82
C ALA A 298 -15.68 -13.06 -0.30
N ALA A 299 -16.21 -12.24 -1.21
CA ALA A 299 -16.91 -11.00 -0.85
C ALA A 299 -18.18 -11.24 -0.02
N ARG A 300 -18.94 -12.33 -0.25
CA ARG A 300 -20.12 -12.67 0.57
C ARG A 300 -19.73 -12.97 2.02
N ILE A 301 -18.61 -13.66 2.23
CA ILE A 301 -18.09 -13.97 3.57
C ILE A 301 -17.65 -12.69 4.27
N ILE A 302 -16.88 -11.84 3.57
CA ILE A 302 -16.45 -10.52 4.10
C ILE A 302 -17.66 -9.62 4.40
N ALA A 303 -18.70 -9.64 3.57
CA ALA A 303 -19.92 -8.87 3.79
C ALA A 303 -20.68 -9.34 5.03
N ALA A 304 -20.73 -10.66 5.27
CA ALA A 304 -21.30 -11.21 6.50
C ALA A 304 -20.48 -10.79 7.74
N PHE A 305 -19.16 -10.86 7.65
CA PHE A 305 -18.26 -10.37 8.69
C PHE A 305 -18.47 -8.88 8.99
N GLY A 306 -18.49 -8.03 7.97
CA GLY A 306 -18.71 -6.59 8.13
C GLY A 306 -20.10 -6.23 8.69
N ARG A 307 -21.14 -7.02 8.41
CA ARG A 307 -22.46 -6.83 9.04
C ARG A 307 -22.48 -7.22 10.52
N ALA A 308 -21.75 -8.28 10.88
CA ALA A 308 -21.65 -8.74 12.27
C ALA A 308 -20.70 -7.86 13.10
N HIS A 309 -19.67 -7.30 12.47
CA HIS A 309 -18.60 -6.52 13.09
C HIS A 309 -18.28 -5.25 12.27
N PRO A 310 -19.20 -4.26 12.24
CA PRO A 310 -19.06 -3.08 11.37
C PRO A 310 -17.80 -2.25 11.63
N ASP A 311 -17.31 -2.24 12.86
CA ASP A 311 -16.10 -1.53 13.26
C ASP A 311 -14.79 -2.21 12.80
N TYR A 312 -14.86 -3.47 12.34
CA TYR A 312 -13.68 -4.26 11.99
C TYR A 312 -13.49 -4.45 10.48
N LEU A 313 -14.49 -4.15 9.66
CA LEU A 313 -14.30 -4.08 8.21
C LEU A 313 -13.99 -2.64 7.80
N VAL A 314 -12.74 -2.35 7.46
CA VAL A 314 -12.39 -1.07 6.84
C VAL A 314 -12.95 -1.03 5.42
N GLY A 315 -12.63 -2.05 4.62
CA GLY A 315 -13.15 -2.24 3.28
C GLY A 315 -12.45 -3.39 2.54
N VAL A 316 -12.55 -3.36 1.22
CA VAL A 316 -11.85 -4.26 0.30
C VAL A 316 -11.11 -3.46 -0.76
N SER A 317 -9.88 -3.85 -1.09
CA SER A 317 -9.15 -3.34 -2.24
C SER A 317 -9.04 -4.43 -3.32
N LEU A 318 -9.24 -4.06 -4.58
CA LEU A 318 -9.39 -4.97 -5.70
C LEU A 318 -8.14 -4.98 -6.57
N ASP A 319 -7.65 -6.18 -6.90
CA ASP A 319 -6.59 -6.44 -7.89
C ASP A 319 -5.51 -5.33 -8.00
N PRO A 320 -4.48 -5.38 -7.13
CA PRO A 320 -3.35 -4.45 -7.18
C PRO A 320 -2.71 -4.42 -8.57
N ASP A 321 -2.35 -3.21 -9.02
CA ASP A 321 -1.65 -2.95 -10.27
C ASP A 321 -2.35 -3.59 -11.48
N THR A 322 -3.63 -3.28 -11.64
CA THR A 322 -4.36 -3.70 -12.84
C THR A 322 -3.80 -2.99 -14.07
N TYR A 323 -3.12 -3.76 -14.92
CA TYR A 323 -2.52 -3.28 -16.16
C TYR A 323 -2.71 -4.27 -17.30
N LEU A 324 -2.68 -3.76 -18.52
CA LEU A 324 -2.21 -4.52 -19.67
C LEU A 324 -0.67 -4.60 -19.56
N ASN A 325 -0.09 -5.79 -19.61
CA ASN A 325 1.24 -6.10 -19.06
C ASN A 325 2.29 -4.98 -19.29
N PRO A 326 2.69 -4.24 -18.24
CA PRO A 326 3.57 -3.06 -18.35
C PRO A 326 5.04 -3.40 -18.13
N PHE A 327 5.39 -4.67 -17.89
CA PHE A 327 6.74 -5.04 -17.41
C PHE A 327 7.79 -5.11 -18.52
N TYR A 328 7.41 -4.79 -19.75
CA TYR A 328 8.25 -4.83 -20.95
C TYR A 328 8.52 -3.43 -21.52
N GLU A 329 8.74 -2.43 -20.67
CA GLU A 329 8.78 -1.02 -21.12
C GLU A 329 10.17 -0.48 -21.52
N PHE A 330 11.24 -1.24 -21.26
CA PHE A 330 12.62 -0.76 -21.41
C PHE A 330 13.48 -1.63 -22.35
N GLY A 331 14.40 -0.98 -23.07
CA GLY A 331 15.43 -1.62 -23.90
C GLY A 331 14.91 -2.29 -25.18
N GLU A 332 15.69 -3.23 -25.71
CA GLU A 332 15.40 -3.97 -26.96
C GLU A 332 14.21 -4.93 -26.83
N HIS A 333 13.75 -5.19 -25.61
CA HIS A 333 12.62 -6.08 -25.31
C HIS A 333 11.30 -5.34 -25.14
N ARG A 334 11.20 -4.09 -25.62
CA ARG A 334 9.98 -3.30 -25.48
C ARG A 334 8.78 -3.97 -26.18
N GLN A 335 7.66 -4.07 -25.47
CA GLN A 335 6.42 -4.70 -25.96
C GLN A 335 5.20 -3.89 -25.55
N TRP A 336 4.10 -4.08 -26.28
CA TRP A 336 2.79 -3.50 -25.99
C TRP A 336 1.73 -4.61 -25.91
N TYR A 337 0.77 -4.42 -25.02
CA TYR A 337 -0.32 -5.37 -24.75
C TYR A 337 -1.67 -4.64 -24.74
N ASP A 338 -2.81 -5.23 -25.05
CA ASP A 338 -3.07 -6.65 -25.26
C ASP A 338 -3.63 -6.90 -26.68
N TYR A 339 -2.92 -7.71 -27.46
CA TYR A 339 -3.26 -8.07 -28.84
C TYR A 339 -3.96 -9.42 -28.94
N ASN A 340 -4.48 -9.96 -27.83
CA ASN A 340 -5.27 -11.17 -27.83
C ASN A 340 -6.39 -11.07 -28.90
N PRO A 341 -6.68 -12.13 -29.67
CA PRO A 341 -7.70 -12.08 -30.72
C PRO A 341 -9.07 -11.59 -30.23
N GLY A 342 -9.43 -11.89 -28.98
CA GLY A 342 -10.62 -11.36 -28.30
C GLY A 342 -10.54 -9.85 -28.03
N ALA A 343 -9.39 -9.34 -27.60
CA ALA A 343 -9.15 -7.90 -27.41
C ALA A 343 -9.24 -7.14 -28.74
N ILE A 344 -8.62 -7.65 -29.81
CA ILE A 344 -8.73 -7.06 -31.16
C ILE A 344 -10.18 -7.08 -31.66
N ARG A 345 -10.91 -8.18 -31.42
CA ARG A 345 -12.35 -8.25 -31.73
C ARG A 345 -13.13 -7.19 -30.96
N GLN A 346 -12.84 -6.99 -29.67
CA GLN A 346 -13.52 -6.02 -28.84
C GLN A 346 -13.20 -4.58 -29.28
N PHE A 347 -11.95 -4.30 -29.67
CA PHE A 347 -11.55 -3.01 -30.24
C PHE A 347 -12.36 -2.65 -31.49
N ARG A 348 -12.52 -3.60 -32.42
CA ARG A 348 -13.36 -3.42 -33.61
C ARG A 348 -14.80 -3.07 -33.25
N HIS A 349 -15.37 -3.79 -32.27
CA HIS A 349 -16.72 -3.52 -31.80
C HIS A 349 -16.85 -2.17 -31.08
N TRP A 350 -15.82 -1.78 -30.33
CA TRP A 350 -15.77 -0.50 -29.64
C TRP A 350 -15.71 0.66 -30.63
N LEU A 351 -14.82 0.61 -31.63
CA LEU A 351 -14.72 1.59 -32.71
C LEU A 351 -16.07 1.75 -33.42
N ALA A 352 -16.67 0.63 -33.85
CA ALA A 352 -17.93 0.61 -34.58
C ALA A 352 -19.18 0.82 -33.70
N ALA A 353 -19.01 0.91 -32.38
CA ALA A 353 -20.08 1.00 -31.39
C ALA A 353 -21.19 -0.07 -31.57
N ASN A 354 -20.78 -1.33 -31.78
CA ASN A 354 -21.64 -2.49 -32.01
C ASN A 354 -21.26 -3.69 -31.10
N GLY A 355 -21.84 -4.87 -31.33
CA GLY A 355 -21.63 -6.05 -30.48
C GLY A 355 -22.05 -5.81 -29.01
N PRO A 356 -21.16 -5.99 -28.03
CA PRO A 356 -21.48 -5.67 -26.63
C PRO A 356 -21.87 -4.21 -26.40
N TYR A 357 -21.39 -3.28 -27.23
CA TYR A 357 -21.60 -1.84 -27.08
C TYR A 357 -22.93 -1.34 -27.66
N GLU A 358 -23.67 -2.14 -28.45
CA GLU A 358 -25.01 -1.78 -28.94
C GLU A 358 -26.14 -2.19 -27.99
N GLY A 359 -25.82 -2.71 -26.79
CA GLY A 359 -26.81 -3.19 -25.82
C GLY A 359 -27.28 -4.63 -26.06
N LYS A 360 -26.58 -5.39 -26.91
CA LYS A 360 -26.85 -6.82 -27.10
C LYS A 360 -25.98 -7.64 -26.16
N SER A 361 -26.58 -8.16 -25.10
CA SER A 361 -25.94 -9.17 -24.25
C SER A 361 -26.03 -10.55 -24.89
N SER A 362 -25.04 -11.39 -24.63
CA SER A 362 -25.04 -12.81 -25.01
C SER A 362 -24.51 -13.62 -23.82
N PRO A 363 -24.81 -14.92 -23.71
CA PRO A 363 -24.30 -15.72 -22.59
C PRO A 363 -22.79 -15.58 -22.44
N GLY A 364 -22.34 -15.15 -21.26
CA GLY A 364 -20.91 -14.93 -20.97
C GLY A 364 -20.32 -13.59 -21.45
N ILE A 365 -21.09 -12.73 -22.14
CA ILE A 365 -20.65 -11.43 -22.64
C ILE A 365 -21.51 -10.32 -22.00
N PRO A 366 -20.92 -9.35 -21.28
CA PRO A 366 -21.66 -8.29 -20.61
C PRO A 366 -22.26 -7.28 -21.61
N ASP A 367 -23.27 -6.56 -21.15
CA ASP A 367 -23.77 -5.37 -21.85
C ASP A 367 -22.82 -4.19 -21.59
N LEU A 368 -22.20 -3.66 -22.65
CA LEU A 368 -21.26 -2.54 -22.59
C LEU A 368 -21.85 -1.24 -23.16
N SER A 369 -23.18 -1.15 -23.32
CA SER A 369 -23.85 0.03 -23.88
C SER A 369 -23.54 1.33 -23.14
N ARG A 370 -23.23 1.27 -21.84
CA ARG A 370 -22.79 2.44 -21.05
C ARG A 370 -21.46 3.05 -21.53
N TYR A 371 -20.59 2.24 -22.15
CA TYR A 371 -19.29 2.67 -22.69
C TYR A 371 -19.32 2.87 -24.20
N ARG A 372 -20.52 2.83 -24.80
CA ARG A 372 -20.67 3.02 -26.23
C ARG A 372 -20.10 4.36 -26.64
N ARG A 373 -19.24 4.37 -27.66
CA ARG A 373 -18.75 5.62 -28.25
C ARG A 373 -19.93 6.48 -28.70
N LYS A 374 -19.92 7.75 -28.29
CA LYS A 374 -20.91 8.74 -28.72
C LYS A 374 -20.85 8.95 -30.23
N ILE A 375 -19.64 8.91 -30.79
CA ILE A 375 -19.37 9.02 -32.22
C ILE A 375 -18.64 7.74 -32.64
N PRO A 376 -19.36 6.77 -33.25
CA PRO A 376 -18.75 5.57 -33.81
C PRO A 376 -17.83 5.92 -34.99
N ILE A 377 -16.73 5.18 -35.14
CA ILE A 377 -15.81 5.28 -36.26
C ILE A 377 -16.31 4.38 -37.40
N SER A 378 -16.42 4.93 -38.60
CA SER A 378 -16.70 4.16 -39.81
C SER A 378 -15.46 3.41 -40.32
N LEU A 379 -15.65 2.39 -41.17
CA LEU A 379 -14.54 1.65 -41.75
C LEU A 379 -13.59 2.53 -42.59
N GLY A 380 -14.15 3.56 -43.26
CA GLY A 380 -13.38 4.53 -44.02
C GLY A 380 -12.51 5.43 -43.13
N GLU A 381 -13.06 5.89 -42.00
CA GLU A 381 -12.30 6.67 -41.02
C GLU A 381 -11.22 5.83 -40.34
N ALA A 382 -11.52 4.58 -39.96
CA ALA A 382 -10.50 3.66 -39.44
C ALA A 382 -9.35 3.47 -40.45
N SER A 383 -9.69 3.31 -41.74
CA SER A 383 -8.68 3.19 -42.80
C SER A 383 -7.82 4.45 -42.95
N HIS A 384 -8.44 5.63 -42.81
CA HIS A 384 -7.74 6.90 -42.89
C HIS A 384 -6.80 7.09 -41.69
N LEU A 385 -7.30 6.89 -40.46
CA LEU A 385 -6.50 7.01 -39.25
C LEU A 385 -5.31 6.05 -39.26
N ALA A 386 -5.53 4.80 -39.64
CA ALA A 386 -4.48 3.78 -39.69
C ALA A 386 -3.49 3.94 -40.85
N GLY A 387 -3.72 4.87 -41.78
CA GLY A 387 -2.93 5.00 -43.02
C GLY A 387 -2.98 3.74 -43.90
N LYS A 388 -3.95 2.84 -43.69
CA LYS A 388 -4.07 1.53 -44.33
C LYS A 388 -5.52 1.28 -44.74
N ARG A 389 -5.75 0.92 -46.00
CA ARG A 389 -7.09 0.57 -46.48
C ARG A 389 -7.55 -0.77 -45.91
N PHE A 390 -8.68 -0.78 -45.19
CA PHE A 390 -9.37 -1.99 -44.77
C PHE A 390 -10.62 -2.22 -45.62
N SER A 391 -10.82 -3.45 -46.10
CA SER A 391 -11.99 -3.82 -46.92
C SER A 391 -13.16 -4.33 -46.07
N SER A 392 -12.90 -4.71 -44.82
CA SER A 392 -13.90 -5.16 -43.85
C SER A 392 -13.45 -4.90 -42.42
N TRP A 393 -14.39 -4.90 -41.47
CA TRP A 393 -14.07 -4.80 -40.03
C TRP A 393 -13.18 -5.94 -39.52
N ALA A 394 -13.21 -7.11 -40.16
CA ALA A 394 -12.36 -8.25 -39.80
C ALA A 394 -10.88 -8.03 -40.14
N GLU A 395 -10.57 -7.07 -41.02
CA GLU A 395 -9.20 -6.69 -41.41
C GLU A 395 -8.63 -5.55 -40.56
N VAL A 396 -9.46 -4.83 -39.81
CA VAL A 396 -9.02 -3.70 -38.97
C VAL A 396 -8.11 -4.22 -37.87
N ASP A 397 -6.90 -3.70 -37.78
CA ASP A 397 -5.86 -4.17 -36.88
C ASP A 397 -5.31 -2.96 -36.09
N PRO A 398 -5.08 -3.08 -34.76
CA PRO A 398 -4.44 -2.02 -33.99
C PRO A 398 -3.03 -1.70 -34.52
N PRO A 399 -2.46 -0.53 -34.18
CA PRO A 399 -1.09 -0.19 -34.53
C PRO A 399 -0.12 -1.19 -33.87
N ARG A 400 0.90 -1.62 -34.62
CA ARG A 400 1.93 -2.58 -34.14
C ARG A 400 3.34 -1.99 -34.12
N ILE A 401 3.48 -0.73 -34.52
CA ILE A 401 4.77 -0.04 -34.62
C ILE A 401 4.68 1.22 -33.77
N PHE A 402 5.62 1.34 -32.81
CA PHE A 402 5.68 2.44 -31.86
C PHE A 402 7.05 3.13 -31.96
N SER A 403 7.24 3.96 -32.99
CA SER A 403 8.50 4.69 -33.22
C SER A 403 8.67 5.87 -32.25
N PHE A 404 9.92 6.16 -31.90
CA PHE A 404 10.33 7.33 -31.10
C PHE A 404 11.02 8.40 -31.97
N ASP A 405 11.06 8.19 -33.28
CA ASP A 405 11.78 9.04 -34.24
C ASP A 405 10.93 10.27 -34.62
N GLU A 406 11.18 10.88 -35.78
CA GLU A 406 10.57 12.15 -36.23
C GLU A 406 9.03 12.17 -36.22
N GLN A 407 8.37 11.01 -36.29
CA GLN A 407 6.93 10.85 -36.06
C GLN A 407 6.71 9.93 -34.86
N PRO A 408 6.75 10.49 -33.64
CA PRO A 408 6.68 9.68 -32.45
C PRO A 408 5.28 9.08 -32.27
N PHE A 409 5.22 7.87 -31.74
CA PHE A 409 3.96 7.12 -31.60
C PHE A 409 2.91 7.86 -30.76
N TRP A 410 3.32 8.71 -29.82
CA TRP A 410 2.39 9.46 -28.97
C TRP A 410 1.69 10.63 -29.70
N GLU A 411 2.08 10.92 -30.95
CA GLU A 411 1.42 11.88 -31.83
C GLU A 411 0.57 11.21 -32.92
N ASP A 412 0.63 9.88 -33.03
CA ASP A 412 -0.11 9.10 -34.03
C ASP A 412 -1.60 8.94 -33.63
N ALA A 413 -2.49 9.31 -34.55
CA ALA A 413 -3.93 9.30 -34.31
C ALA A 413 -4.53 7.89 -34.20
N TRP A 414 -3.96 6.89 -34.87
CA TRP A 414 -4.37 5.49 -34.75
C TRP A 414 -3.88 4.87 -33.44
N VAL A 415 -2.66 5.20 -33.04
CA VAL A 415 -2.14 4.86 -31.70
C VAL A 415 -3.01 5.45 -30.61
N ARG A 416 -3.49 6.69 -30.78
CA ARG A 416 -4.44 7.29 -29.85
C ARG A 416 -5.72 6.46 -29.70
N GLU A 417 -6.34 6.01 -30.78
CA GLU A 417 -7.56 5.19 -30.68
C GLU A 417 -7.30 3.86 -29.95
N TRP A 418 -6.15 3.23 -30.20
CA TRP A 418 -5.75 2.02 -29.50
C TRP A 418 -5.51 2.26 -28.00
N GLU A 419 -4.78 3.31 -27.65
CA GLU A 419 -4.47 3.65 -26.26
C GLU A 419 -5.72 4.00 -25.45
N VAL A 420 -6.67 4.75 -26.03
CA VAL A 420 -7.95 5.03 -25.38
C VAL A 420 -8.75 3.73 -25.14
N PHE A 421 -8.71 2.80 -26.08
CA PHE A 421 -9.32 1.48 -25.91
C PHE A 421 -8.64 0.65 -24.81
N ARG A 422 -7.30 0.65 -24.75
CA ARG A 422 -6.53 -0.01 -23.69
C ARG A 422 -6.91 0.52 -22.31
N ARG A 423 -7.08 1.83 -22.17
CA ARG A 423 -7.58 2.47 -20.95
C ARG A 423 -9.00 2.09 -20.59
N HIS A 424 -9.85 1.98 -21.61
CA HIS A 424 -11.20 1.46 -21.43
C HIS A 424 -11.21 0.00 -20.93
N LEU A 425 -10.28 -0.88 -21.35
CA LEU A 425 -10.20 -2.25 -20.84
C LEU A 425 -9.88 -2.30 -19.35
N VAL A 426 -8.91 -1.51 -18.88
CA VAL A 426 -8.57 -1.41 -17.45
C VAL A 426 -9.74 -0.84 -16.64
N GLN A 427 -10.39 0.22 -17.15
CA GLN A 427 -11.59 0.78 -16.52
C GLN A 427 -12.70 -0.26 -16.40
N LEU A 428 -12.99 -0.96 -17.50
CA LEU A 428 -14.01 -2.01 -17.52
C LEU A 428 -13.71 -3.11 -16.51
N HIS A 429 -12.44 -3.51 -16.38
CA HIS A 429 -12.03 -4.52 -15.41
C HIS A 429 -12.35 -4.09 -13.97
N TYR A 430 -11.91 -2.90 -13.54
CA TYR A 430 -12.26 -2.39 -12.19
C TYR A 430 -13.76 -2.23 -11.98
N ASP A 431 -14.47 -1.78 -13.02
CA ASP A 431 -15.92 -1.64 -12.99
C ASP A 431 -16.63 -2.99 -12.80
N GLU A 432 -16.18 -4.04 -13.48
CA GLU A 432 -16.73 -5.38 -13.30
C GLU A 432 -16.44 -5.93 -11.89
N LEU A 433 -15.19 -5.82 -11.41
CA LEU A 433 -14.82 -6.30 -10.08
C LEU A 433 -15.62 -5.61 -8.98
N SER A 434 -15.70 -4.28 -9.03
CA SER A 434 -16.43 -3.48 -8.05
C SER A 434 -17.92 -3.79 -8.06
N GLN A 435 -18.54 -3.89 -9.24
CA GLN A 435 -19.93 -4.31 -9.38
C GLN A 435 -20.16 -5.71 -8.80
N TRP A 436 -19.31 -6.69 -9.11
CA TRP A 436 -19.48 -8.06 -8.61
C TRP A 436 -19.37 -8.14 -7.08
N VAL A 437 -18.49 -7.34 -6.49
CA VAL A 437 -18.31 -7.23 -5.04
C VAL A 437 -19.49 -6.50 -4.37
N ALA A 438 -20.02 -5.45 -5.00
CA ALA A 438 -21.24 -4.79 -4.56
C ALA A 438 -22.46 -5.73 -4.61
N GLU A 439 -22.61 -6.48 -5.71
CA GLU A 439 -23.63 -7.55 -5.87
C GLU A 439 -23.51 -8.64 -4.78
N ALA A 440 -22.30 -8.90 -4.28
CA ALA A 440 -22.05 -9.84 -3.18
C ALA A 440 -22.38 -9.27 -1.78
N GLY A 441 -22.73 -7.97 -1.69
CA GLY A 441 -23.24 -7.33 -0.48
C GLY A 441 -22.23 -6.48 0.29
N ILE A 442 -21.06 -6.19 -0.29
CA ILE A 442 -20.14 -5.17 0.26
C ILE A 442 -20.64 -3.78 -0.16
N PRO A 443 -20.79 -2.81 0.77
CA PRO A 443 -21.21 -1.46 0.40
C PRO A 443 -20.19 -0.77 -0.51
N ALA A 444 -20.64 -0.06 -1.55
CA ALA A 444 -19.78 0.66 -2.51
C ALA A 444 -18.74 1.57 -1.83
N HIS A 445 -19.12 2.28 -0.76
CA HIS A 445 -18.20 3.16 -0.02
C HIS A 445 -17.05 2.43 0.71
N LYS A 446 -17.02 1.10 0.66
CA LYS A 446 -15.96 0.23 1.21
C LYS A 446 -15.19 -0.52 0.13
N ILE A 447 -15.43 -0.22 -1.15
CA ILE A 447 -14.78 -0.87 -2.29
C ILE A 447 -13.76 0.12 -2.87
N TYR A 448 -12.53 -0.33 -3.01
CA TYR A 448 -11.43 0.47 -3.53
C TYR A 448 -10.74 -0.27 -4.68
N SER A 449 -10.37 0.44 -5.74
CA SER A 449 -9.37 -0.06 -6.69
C SER A 449 -7.99 -0.16 -6.03
N ALA A 450 -6.96 -0.57 -6.77
CA ALA A 450 -5.60 -0.59 -6.27
C ALA A 450 -4.61 -0.30 -7.41
N GLN A 451 -4.56 0.96 -7.85
CA GLN A 451 -3.78 1.38 -9.01
C GLN A 451 -2.43 2.02 -8.63
N GLY A 452 -1.35 1.57 -9.28
CA GLY A 452 -0.01 2.16 -9.17
C GLY A 452 0.12 3.54 -9.82
N PHE A 453 0.67 4.48 -9.06
CA PHE A 453 1.04 5.84 -9.51
C PHE A 453 2.49 6.14 -9.15
N LEU A 454 3.40 5.38 -9.77
CA LEU A 454 4.83 5.40 -9.51
C LEU A 454 5.54 6.38 -10.45
N ALA A 455 6.19 7.41 -9.89
CA ALA A 455 7.03 8.27 -10.70
C ALA A 455 8.11 7.44 -11.40
N ARG A 456 8.39 7.74 -12.66
CA ARG A 456 9.35 6.99 -13.48
C ARG A 456 10.71 7.67 -13.48
N ILE A 457 11.77 6.87 -13.52
CA ILE A 457 13.16 7.31 -13.66
C ILE A 457 13.74 6.74 -14.96
N PRO A 458 14.26 7.58 -15.89
CA PRO A 458 14.19 9.04 -15.89
C PRO A 458 12.74 9.55 -16.03
N PRO A 459 12.46 10.82 -15.66
CA PRO A 459 11.12 11.39 -15.77
C PRO A 459 10.56 11.30 -17.20
N VAL A 460 9.29 10.91 -17.31
CA VAL A 460 8.52 10.87 -18.56
C VAL A 460 7.31 11.80 -18.46
N GLN A 461 6.47 11.85 -19.49
CA GLN A 461 5.23 12.63 -19.41
C GLN A 461 4.33 12.16 -18.25
N PRO A 462 3.51 13.05 -17.65
CA PRO A 462 2.56 12.70 -16.60
C PRO A 462 1.62 11.56 -16.95
N PHE A 463 1.08 10.90 -15.91
CA PHE A 463 0.02 9.90 -16.07
C PHE A 463 -1.21 10.43 -16.81
N ALA A 464 -1.88 9.53 -17.53
CA ALA A 464 -3.22 9.79 -18.04
C ALA A 464 -4.21 10.07 -16.88
N VAL A 465 -4.81 11.26 -16.85
CA VAL A 465 -5.86 11.66 -15.91
C VAL A 465 -7.19 11.11 -16.40
N TYR A 466 -7.49 11.29 -17.69
CA TYR A 466 -8.74 10.86 -18.32
C TYR A 466 -8.50 9.68 -19.26
N ILE A 467 -9.56 8.91 -19.54
CA ILE A 467 -9.54 7.83 -20.52
C ILE A 467 -9.11 8.36 -21.91
N ASP A 468 -9.57 9.54 -22.30
CA ASP A 468 -9.32 10.17 -23.60
C ASP A 468 -8.13 11.15 -23.62
N SER A 469 -7.36 11.23 -22.53
CA SER A 469 -6.12 12.01 -22.45
C SER A 469 -5.17 11.66 -23.62
N PRO A 470 -4.30 12.59 -24.06
CA PRO A 470 -3.30 12.29 -25.07
C PRO A 470 -2.46 11.04 -24.76
N VAL A 471 -1.94 10.40 -25.80
CA VAL A 471 -1.01 9.28 -25.64
C VAL A 471 0.25 9.79 -24.94
N ARG A 472 0.82 8.97 -24.06
CA ARG A 472 2.04 9.29 -23.33
C ARG A 472 3.26 8.76 -24.05
N ASN A 473 4.40 9.42 -23.87
CA ASN A 473 5.68 9.00 -24.42
C ASN A 473 6.28 7.73 -23.76
N HIS A 474 5.47 7.00 -22.99
CA HIS A 474 5.77 5.74 -22.36
C HIS A 474 4.51 4.87 -22.39
N ASP A 475 4.66 3.55 -22.20
CA ASP A 475 3.48 2.71 -21.99
C ASP A 475 2.91 2.95 -20.58
N GLY A 476 1.60 3.17 -20.48
CA GLY A 476 0.90 3.28 -19.20
C GLY A 476 0.31 1.95 -18.75
N GLY A 477 0.47 0.86 -19.52
CA GLY A 477 -0.23 -0.40 -19.27
C GLY A 477 -1.75 -0.25 -19.32
N GLY A 478 -2.25 0.72 -20.09
CA GLY A 478 -3.67 1.06 -20.14
C GLY A 478 -4.22 1.71 -18.87
N MET A 479 -3.42 2.24 -17.95
CA MET A 479 -3.98 2.95 -16.79
C MET A 479 -4.45 4.37 -17.15
N SER A 480 -5.43 4.88 -16.40
CA SER A 480 -5.70 6.31 -16.21
C SER A 480 -6.30 6.53 -14.82
N ILE A 481 -6.23 7.76 -14.28
CA ILE A 481 -6.84 8.06 -12.97
C ILE A 481 -8.36 7.86 -13.05
N GLU A 482 -9.02 8.36 -14.09
CA GLU A 482 -10.45 8.14 -14.34
C GLU A 482 -10.79 6.65 -14.47
N GLY A 483 -9.97 5.88 -15.19
CA GLY A 483 -10.18 4.45 -15.36
C GLY A 483 -9.96 3.64 -14.08
N ALA A 484 -9.18 4.16 -13.14
CA ALA A 484 -8.96 3.55 -11.84
C ALA A 484 -10.06 3.88 -10.82
N ILE A 485 -11.05 4.73 -11.16
CA ILE A 485 -12.21 5.02 -10.29
C ILE A 485 -13.37 4.11 -10.72
N PRO A 486 -13.65 3.02 -9.99
CA PRO A 486 -14.76 2.14 -10.32
C PRO A 486 -16.12 2.82 -10.09
N SER A 487 -17.11 2.41 -10.87
CA SER A 487 -18.50 2.84 -10.79
C SER A 487 -19.19 2.48 -9.47
N GLU A 488 -18.79 1.38 -8.84
CA GLU A 488 -19.26 0.96 -7.51
C GLU A 488 -18.10 0.95 -6.50
N GLY A 489 -17.45 2.09 -6.31
CA GLY A 489 -16.38 2.21 -5.33
C GLY A 489 -15.60 3.51 -5.44
N HIS A 490 -14.36 3.45 -4.98
CA HIS A 490 -13.47 4.58 -4.87
C HIS A 490 -12.08 4.26 -5.41
N LEU A 491 -11.32 5.31 -5.71
CA LEU A 491 -9.91 5.19 -6.06
C LEU A 491 -9.12 4.66 -4.84
N GLY A 492 -8.45 3.53 -5.01
CA GLY A 492 -7.35 3.14 -4.15
C GLY A 492 -6.03 3.33 -4.87
N ALA A 493 -5.16 4.14 -4.31
CA ALA A 493 -3.86 4.47 -4.87
C ALA A 493 -2.74 3.63 -4.23
N ILE A 494 -1.81 3.18 -5.07
CA ILE A 494 -0.53 2.59 -4.71
C ILE A 494 0.55 3.62 -5.04
N VAL A 495 1.25 4.13 -4.03
CA VAL A 495 2.24 5.21 -4.20
C VAL A 495 3.53 4.93 -3.45
N TYR A 496 4.67 5.13 -4.10
CA TYR A 496 5.99 4.94 -3.49
C TYR A 496 6.89 6.15 -3.79
N GLY A 497 7.93 6.34 -2.99
CA GLY A 497 8.93 7.38 -3.22
C GLY A 497 8.30 8.76 -3.45
N SER A 498 8.65 9.39 -4.57
CA SER A 498 8.12 10.72 -4.96
C SER A 498 6.60 10.74 -5.17
N GLY A 499 5.97 9.63 -5.54
CA GLY A 499 4.51 9.48 -5.55
C GLY A 499 3.91 9.64 -4.16
N ALA A 500 4.50 9.01 -3.15
CA ALA A 500 4.08 9.13 -1.76
C ALA A 500 4.34 10.54 -1.18
N LEU A 501 5.33 11.27 -1.72
CA LEU A 501 5.62 12.66 -1.35
C LEU A 501 4.74 13.70 -2.07
N ASN A 502 3.82 13.25 -2.92
CA ASN A 502 2.94 14.08 -3.74
C ASN A 502 3.72 14.99 -4.72
N GLN A 503 4.81 14.47 -5.28
CA GLN A 503 5.74 15.21 -6.16
C GLN A 503 5.62 14.80 -7.64
N VAL A 504 4.63 13.99 -7.98
CA VAL A 504 4.36 13.60 -9.37
C VAL A 504 3.68 14.77 -10.09
N PRO A 505 4.24 15.27 -11.21
CA PRO A 505 3.60 16.29 -12.02
C PRO A 505 2.37 15.72 -12.73
N MET A 506 1.33 16.55 -12.88
CA MET A 506 0.08 16.17 -13.57
C MET A 506 -0.08 16.89 -14.91
N GLU A 507 -0.94 16.35 -15.78
CA GLU A 507 -1.22 16.90 -17.11
C GLU A 507 -1.62 18.37 -17.12
N SER A 508 -2.29 18.83 -16.04
CA SER A 508 -2.75 20.21 -15.90
C SER A 508 -1.59 21.20 -15.68
N GLY A 509 -0.40 20.71 -15.33
CA GLY A 509 0.77 21.51 -14.98
C GLY A 509 0.61 22.37 -13.71
N SER A 510 -0.54 22.33 -13.05
CA SER A 510 -0.92 23.20 -11.93
C SER A 510 -1.43 22.45 -10.71
N GLU A 511 -1.96 21.24 -10.89
CA GLU A 511 -2.37 20.35 -9.80
C GLU A 511 -1.26 19.30 -9.53
N ASN A 512 -1.11 18.90 -8.27
CA ASN A 512 -0.34 17.71 -7.91
C ASN A 512 -1.24 16.46 -7.94
N LEU A 513 -0.62 15.30 -7.70
CA LEU A 513 -1.28 13.99 -7.76
C LEU A 513 -2.47 13.89 -6.80
N PHE A 514 -2.28 14.22 -5.52
CA PHE A 514 -3.34 14.06 -4.52
C PHE A 514 -4.45 15.12 -4.65
N ALA A 515 -4.13 16.32 -5.15
CA ALA A 515 -5.15 17.31 -5.54
C ALA A 515 -6.06 16.76 -6.64
N THR A 516 -5.46 16.10 -7.63
CA THR A 516 -6.18 15.45 -8.73
C THR A 516 -7.07 14.33 -8.20
N PHE A 517 -6.54 13.46 -7.34
CA PHE A 517 -7.31 12.39 -6.70
C PHE A 517 -8.50 12.94 -5.92
N HIS A 518 -8.28 13.91 -5.04
CA HIS A 518 -9.35 14.51 -4.24
C HIS A 518 -10.46 15.14 -5.08
N ARG A 519 -10.10 15.82 -6.18
CA ARG A 519 -11.05 16.44 -7.11
C ARG A 519 -11.90 15.40 -7.84
N MET A 520 -11.30 14.29 -8.24
CA MET A 520 -11.99 13.24 -9.02
C MET A 520 -12.77 12.28 -8.13
N ASP A 521 -12.27 11.97 -6.94
CA ASP A 521 -12.93 11.13 -5.95
C ASP A 521 -12.60 11.63 -4.51
N PRO A 522 -13.53 12.34 -3.84
CA PRO A 522 -13.30 12.85 -2.49
C PRO A 522 -13.25 11.76 -1.40
N ASN A 523 -13.47 10.50 -1.76
CA ASN A 523 -13.40 9.34 -0.86
C ASN A 523 -12.24 8.39 -1.19
N TRP A 524 -11.29 8.85 -2.02
CA TRP A 524 -10.09 8.08 -2.35
C TRP A 524 -9.31 7.63 -1.10
N ALA A 525 -8.49 6.60 -1.25
CA ALA A 525 -7.65 6.09 -0.19
C ALA A 525 -6.28 5.61 -0.72
N VAL A 526 -5.33 5.42 0.20
CA VAL A 526 -4.01 4.87 -0.12
C VAL A 526 -3.98 3.43 0.34
N VAL A 527 -4.22 2.51 -0.60
CA VAL A 527 -4.31 1.06 -0.36
C VAL A 527 -2.94 0.39 -0.27
N GLU A 528 -1.91 1.09 -0.69
CA GLU A 528 -0.52 0.70 -0.48
C GLU A 528 0.41 1.91 -0.59
N PHE A 529 1.37 2.05 0.32
CA PHE A 529 2.47 2.98 0.13
C PHE A 529 3.72 2.63 0.91
N ASN A 530 4.83 3.24 0.51
CA ASN A 530 6.00 3.45 1.35
C ASN A 530 6.67 4.77 0.93
N THR A 531 7.37 5.45 1.84
CA THR A 531 8.21 6.59 1.45
C THR A 531 9.45 6.17 0.69
N ALA A 532 9.83 4.90 0.79
CA ALA A 532 10.91 4.32 0.01
C ALA A 532 10.50 4.19 -1.45
N ASP A 533 11.48 4.34 -2.33
CA ASP A 533 11.30 4.10 -3.75
C ASP A 533 11.80 2.68 -4.07
N PHE A 534 10.93 1.86 -4.65
CA PHE A 534 11.24 0.47 -4.97
C PHE A 534 12.33 0.35 -6.04
N GLN A 535 12.60 1.40 -6.82
CA GLN A 535 13.69 1.44 -7.80
C GLN A 535 15.08 1.59 -7.15
N ILE A 536 15.14 1.97 -5.87
CA ILE A 536 16.37 2.15 -5.07
C ILE A 536 16.22 1.51 -3.67
N PRO A 537 16.08 0.16 -3.60
CA PRO A 537 15.66 -0.58 -2.40
C PRO A 537 16.58 -0.48 -1.18
N ASP A 538 17.82 -0.07 -1.37
CA ASP A 538 18.83 0.00 -0.31
C ASP A 538 18.76 1.32 0.49
N ILE A 539 18.00 2.31 0.00
CA ILE A 539 17.90 3.62 0.62
C ILE A 539 16.72 3.64 1.59
N LEU A 540 17.01 3.78 2.88
CA LEU A 540 16.01 4.03 3.92
C LEU A 540 15.64 5.53 3.93
N PRO A 541 14.37 5.89 3.69
CA PRO A 541 13.90 7.27 3.76
C PRO A 541 14.03 7.86 5.15
N ASP A 542 14.17 9.19 5.20
CA ASP A 542 14.23 9.93 6.45
C ASP A 542 12.85 10.26 7.04
N TYR A 543 12.87 10.83 8.24
CA TYR A 543 11.68 11.25 8.97
C TYR A 543 10.91 12.37 8.25
N ALA A 544 11.62 13.31 7.60
CA ALA A 544 11.01 14.47 6.95
C ALA A 544 10.12 14.03 5.77
N MET A 545 10.60 13.06 4.98
CA MET A 545 9.82 12.41 3.92
C MET A 545 8.55 11.77 4.49
N ALA A 546 8.66 11.03 5.59
CA ALA A 546 7.52 10.37 6.22
C ALA A 546 6.48 11.33 6.80
N TYR A 547 6.95 12.36 7.51
CA TYR A 547 6.10 13.44 8.01
C TYR A 547 5.32 14.11 6.89
N ARG A 548 6.02 14.49 5.79
CA ARG A 548 5.38 15.09 4.61
C ARG A 548 4.34 14.15 4.00
N ALA A 549 4.69 12.88 3.76
CA ALA A 549 3.80 11.93 3.12
C ALA A 549 2.48 11.77 3.89
N LEU A 550 2.56 11.55 5.22
CA LEU A 550 1.37 11.42 6.08
C LEU A 550 0.53 12.69 6.12
N ARG A 551 1.16 13.87 6.22
CA ARG A 551 0.49 15.17 6.16
C ARG A 551 -0.26 15.37 4.85
N GLU A 552 0.41 15.11 3.72
CA GLU A 552 -0.18 15.27 2.38
C GLU A 552 -1.39 14.35 2.20
N MET A 553 -1.24 13.05 2.46
CA MET A 553 -2.33 12.09 2.32
C MET A 553 -3.56 12.49 3.17
N PHE A 554 -3.34 12.92 4.41
CA PHE A 554 -4.44 13.36 5.28
C PHE A 554 -5.10 14.66 4.78
N ASN A 555 -4.31 15.70 4.47
CA ASN A 555 -4.84 17.01 4.09
C ASN A 555 -5.53 17.03 2.72
N TYR A 556 -5.17 16.10 1.83
CA TYR A 556 -5.87 15.85 0.57
C TYR A 556 -7.01 14.82 0.69
N GLY A 557 -7.34 14.40 1.91
CA GLY A 557 -8.60 13.71 2.21
C GLY A 557 -8.59 12.20 1.99
N ALA A 558 -7.42 11.54 1.99
CA ALA A 558 -7.36 10.09 1.96
C ALA A 558 -8.16 9.50 3.15
N ARG A 559 -8.94 8.43 2.90
CA ARG A 559 -9.75 7.78 3.96
C ARG A 559 -8.94 6.90 4.90
N PHE A 560 -7.89 6.29 4.38
CA PHE A 560 -6.93 5.50 5.13
C PHE A 560 -5.62 5.44 4.36
N VAL A 561 -4.60 4.93 5.05
CA VAL A 561 -3.29 4.68 4.48
C VAL A 561 -2.77 3.30 4.89
N SER A 562 -2.21 2.55 3.94
CA SER A 562 -1.69 1.20 4.17
C SER A 562 -0.19 1.10 3.86
N PRO A 563 0.70 1.25 4.87
CA PRO A 563 2.14 1.04 4.68
C PRO A 563 2.45 -0.42 4.31
N MET A 564 3.24 -0.66 3.26
CA MET A 564 3.63 -2.03 2.87
C MET A 564 4.76 -2.56 3.76
N ALA A 565 4.52 -3.41 4.79
CA ALA A 565 5.66 -3.76 5.65
C ALA A 565 5.62 -4.75 6.85
N TRP A 566 4.49 -5.07 7.50
CA TRP A 566 4.55 -5.53 8.92
C TRP A 566 5.45 -6.75 9.15
N ASN A 567 5.44 -7.69 8.21
CA ASN A 567 6.26 -8.90 8.18
C ASN A 567 7.39 -8.83 7.13
N GLY A 568 7.67 -7.64 6.59
CA GLY A 568 8.79 -7.34 5.70
C GLY A 568 10.07 -7.01 6.48
N SER A 569 10.94 -6.18 5.89
CA SER A 569 12.21 -5.81 6.50
C SER A 569 12.05 -5.02 7.80
N ASN A 570 12.98 -5.18 8.75
CA ASN A 570 13.02 -4.37 9.96
C ASN A 570 14.01 -3.21 9.80
N GLY A 571 13.65 -2.00 10.22
CA GLY A 571 14.52 -0.83 10.17
C GLY A 571 15.82 -0.99 10.96
N THR A 572 15.87 -1.88 11.96
CA THR A 572 17.13 -2.20 12.66
C THR A 572 18.15 -2.93 11.80
N ASP A 573 17.71 -3.53 10.69
CA ASP A 573 18.55 -4.27 9.76
C ASP A 573 19.03 -3.42 8.58
N ALA A 574 18.76 -2.10 8.59
CA ALA A 574 19.19 -1.19 7.54
C ALA A 574 20.71 -1.30 7.28
N GLY A 575 21.07 -1.43 6.01
CA GLY A 575 22.45 -1.64 5.56
C GLY A 575 22.92 -3.11 5.52
N GLN A 576 22.09 -4.07 5.97
CA GLN A 576 22.36 -5.49 5.74
C GLN A 576 21.95 -5.92 4.33
N ALA A 577 22.60 -6.95 3.78
CA ALA A 577 22.39 -7.38 2.39
C ALA A 577 20.97 -7.89 2.06
N SER A 578 20.21 -8.32 3.08
CA SER A 578 18.82 -8.79 2.92
C SER A 578 17.77 -7.71 3.21
N TYR A 579 18.19 -6.50 3.54
CA TYR A 579 17.29 -5.40 3.87
C TYR A 579 16.69 -4.79 2.60
N VAL A 580 15.37 -4.58 2.60
CA VAL A 580 14.63 -3.95 1.51
C VAL A 580 13.73 -2.85 2.07
N SER A 581 14.08 -1.59 1.80
CA SER A 581 13.49 -0.42 2.47
C SER A 581 11.99 -0.26 2.23
N TYR A 582 11.50 -0.57 1.03
CA TYR A 582 10.08 -0.43 0.67
C TYR A 582 9.15 -1.47 1.30
N THR A 583 9.71 -2.46 1.99
CA THR A 583 8.97 -3.41 2.83
C THR A 583 9.18 -3.15 4.33
N ALA A 584 9.84 -2.06 4.70
CA ALA A 584 10.18 -1.76 6.08
C ALA A 584 9.19 -0.78 6.72
N TRP A 585 8.77 -1.09 7.96
CA TRP A 585 7.92 -0.24 8.79
C TRP A 585 8.40 -0.23 10.22
N ARG A 586 8.52 -1.40 10.85
CA ARG A 586 8.97 -1.51 12.23
C ARG A 586 10.37 -0.91 12.38
N ASN A 587 10.54 -0.06 13.37
CA ASN A 587 11.79 0.63 13.71
C ASN A 587 12.34 1.48 12.56
N THR A 588 11.46 2.08 11.74
CA THR A 588 11.84 3.02 10.67
C THR A 588 11.47 4.46 11.02
N PRO A 589 12.07 5.47 10.36
CA PRO A 589 11.62 6.85 10.47
C PRO A 589 10.15 7.05 10.07
N LEU A 590 9.60 6.18 9.22
CA LEU A 590 8.20 6.22 8.83
C LEU A 590 7.26 5.82 9.97
N GLU A 591 7.57 4.76 10.72
CA GLU A 591 6.81 4.41 11.92
C GLU A 591 6.93 5.49 13.01
N GLU A 592 8.12 6.07 13.15
CA GLU A 592 8.34 7.17 14.09
C GLU A 592 7.45 8.39 13.76
N ALA A 593 7.46 8.83 12.49
CA ALA A 593 6.60 9.90 12.02
C ALA A 593 5.11 9.56 12.16
N MET A 594 4.74 8.29 11.97
CA MET A 594 3.37 7.84 12.21
C MET A 594 2.94 8.04 13.66
N ARG A 595 3.80 7.72 14.64
CA ARG A 595 3.46 7.90 16.06
C ARG A 595 3.22 9.38 16.40
N ASP A 596 4.05 10.27 15.86
CA ASP A 596 3.88 11.73 16.03
C ASP A 596 2.66 12.27 15.27
N PHE A 597 2.37 11.72 14.09
CA PHE A 597 1.15 11.97 13.34
C PHE A 597 -0.09 11.57 14.14
N ALA A 598 -0.09 10.38 14.75
CA ALA A 598 -1.22 9.89 15.54
C ALA A 598 -1.52 10.77 16.75
N VAL A 599 -0.48 11.27 17.44
CA VAL A 599 -0.64 12.21 18.55
C VAL A 599 -1.20 13.55 18.09
N SER A 600 -0.63 14.14 17.04
CA SER A 600 -1.06 15.46 16.53
C SER A 600 -2.47 15.45 15.94
N HIS A 601 -2.92 14.31 15.40
CA HIS A 601 -4.22 14.12 14.76
C HIS A 601 -5.27 13.47 15.67
N ALA A 602 -4.97 13.23 16.95
CA ALA A 602 -5.95 12.74 17.90
C ALA A 602 -7.14 13.73 17.99
N PHE A 603 -8.36 13.22 17.77
CA PHE A 603 -9.59 14.02 17.66
C PHE A 603 -9.67 14.96 16.43
N VAL A 604 -8.85 14.76 15.39
CA VAL A 604 -8.95 15.44 14.09
C VAL A 604 -9.59 14.49 13.07
N PRO A 605 -10.84 14.72 12.62
CA PRO A 605 -11.57 13.78 11.75
C PRO A 605 -11.04 13.83 10.30
N PRO A 606 -11.18 12.73 9.52
CA PRO A 606 -10.97 12.77 8.08
C PRO A 606 -11.76 13.89 7.40
N GLY A 607 -11.10 14.64 6.51
CA GLY A 607 -11.68 15.81 5.82
C GLY A 607 -11.42 17.14 6.52
N ALA A 608 -10.93 17.14 7.76
CA ALA A 608 -10.27 18.31 8.32
C ALA A 608 -8.87 18.47 7.70
N ARG A 609 -8.30 19.68 7.81
CA ARG A 609 -6.91 19.95 7.44
C ARG A 609 -6.14 20.38 8.68
N LEU A 610 -4.92 19.87 8.83
CA LEU A 610 -4.02 20.21 9.91
C LEU A 610 -2.62 20.44 9.36
N TRP A 611 -2.03 21.56 9.78
CA TRP A 611 -0.60 21.84 9.59
C TRP A 611 0.03 21.87 10.97
N GLY A 612 0.88 20.88 11.22
CA GLY A 612 1.62 20.75 12.48
C GLY A 612 2.82 21.70 12.53
N PHE A 613 3.26 22.20 11.36
CA PHE A 613 4.50 22.94 11.20
C PHE A 613 5.69 22.16 11.74
N GLY A 614 5.79 20.91 11.27
CA GLY A 614 6.70 19.92 11.75
C GLY A 614 6.12 19.08 12.90
N SER A 615 7.03 18.56 13.73
CA SER A 615 6.74 17.68 14.86
C SER A 615 7.68 18.00 16.02
N PRO A 616 7.56 17.36 17.19
CA PRO A 616 8.46 17.61 18.32
C PRO A 616 9.96 17.42 18.02
N HIS A 617 10.28 16.66 16.96
CA HIS A 617 11.65 16.33 16.56
C HIS A 617 12.01 16.81 15.13
N HIS A 618 11.10 17.49 14.42
CA HIS A 618 11.30 17.94 13.03
C HIS A 618 10.76 19.35 12.84
N ALA A 619 11.55 20.26 12.28
CA ALA A 619 11.11 21.60 11.95
C ALA A 619 10.71 21.68 10.46
N ASP A 620 9.50 22.15 10.19
CA ASP A 620 8.97 22.28 8.83
C ASP A 620 8.04 23.49 8.73
N SER A 621 8.10 24.25 7.63
CA SER A 621 7.14 25.33 7.38
C SER A 621 5.83 24.81 6.78
N ASP A 622 5.77 23.53 6.48
CA ASP A 622 4.74 22.89 5.68
C ASP A 622 4.49 23.54 4.33
N GLU A 623 5.55 24.05 3.70
CA GLU A 623 5.53 24.81 2.44
C GLU A 623 4.81 26.16 2.54
N TRP A 624 4.42 26.60 3.74
CA TRP A 624 3.94 27.95 3.95
C TRP A 624 5.09 28.93 3.78
N ILE A 625 4.80 30.04 3.09
CA ILE A 625 5.70 31.17 2.90
C ILE A 625 5.11 32.41 3.58
N ALA A 626 5.98 33.28 4.09
CA ALA A 626 5.55 34.57 4.58
C ALA A 626 5.14 35.48 3.40
N GLY A 627 4.15 36.35 3.63
CA GLY A 627 3.83 37.43 2.70
C GLY A 627 4.95 38.47 2.65
N GLU A 628 4.82 39.42 1.72
CA GLU A 628 5.79 40.50 1.52
C GLU A 628 6.03 41.29 2.82
N GLY A 629 7.30 41.56 3.14
CA GLY A 629 7.70 42.30 4.35
C GLY A 629 7.88 41.46 5.63
N ALA A 630 7.63 40.15 5.56
CA ALA A 630 7.88 39.22 6.67
C ALA A 630 8.76 38.05 6.22
N SER A 631 9.36 37.37 7.19
CA SER A 631 10.02 36.08 7.02
C SER A 631 9.40 35.06 7.96
N LEU A 632 9.50 33.78 7.60
CA LEU A 632 8.99 32.68 8.39
C LEU A 632 10.18 31.81 8.83
N ARG A 633 10.22 31.46 10.12
CA ARG A 633 11.18 30.51 10.66
C ARG A 633 10.43 29.30 11.21
N ALA A 634 10.68 28.13 10.65
CA ALA A 634 10.16 26.87 11.17
C ALA A 634 10.94 26.43 12.42
N GLY A 635 10.22 25.92 13.40
CA GLY A 635 10.74 25.20 14.55
C GLY A 635 10.02 23.87 14.74
N ASN A 636 10.35 23.14 15.80
CA ASN A 636 9.79 21.80 16.03
C ASN A 636 8.30 21.86 16.43
N GLY A 637 7.42 21.77 15.43
CA GLY A 637 5.97 21.81 15.62
C GLY A 637 5.39 23.22 15.73
N TYR A 638 6.09 24.22 15.18
CA TYR A 638 5.63 25.61 15.14
C TYR A 638 6.32 26.41 14.02
N VAL A 639 5.73 27.55 13.67
CA VAL A 639 6.38 28.59 12.86
C VAL A 639 6.36 29.92 13.60
N ASP A 640 7.47 30.66 13.51
CA ASP A 640 7.56 32.05 13.93
C ASP A 640 7.45 32.95 12.69
N LEU A 641 6.56 33.94 12.74
CA LEU A 641 6.56 35.06 11.81
C LEU A 641 7.51 36.14 12.33
N ILE A 642 8.55 36.43 11.57
CA ILE A 642 9.55 37.45 11.87
C ILE A 642 9.33 38.62 10.91
N GLY A 643 8.65 39.66 11.39
CA GLY A 643 8.47 40.92 10.67
C GLY A 643 9.55 41.94 11.00
N THR A 644 9.85 42.82 10.05
CA THR A 644 10.46 44.13 10.34
C THR A 644 9.35 45.18 10.43
N GLY A 645 8.45 45.08 11.42
CA GLY A 645 7.36 46.05 11.62
C GLY A 645 6.07 45.42 12.09
#